data_AF-A0A7S4W2M2-F1
#
_entry.id   AF-A0A7S4W2M2-F1
#
_cell.length_a   1.000
_cell.length_b   1.000
_cell.length_c   1.000
_cell.angle_alpha   90.00
_cell.angle_beta   90.00
_cell.angle_gamma   90.00
#
_symmetry.space_group_name_H-M   'P 1'
#
loop_
_entity.id
_entity.type
_entity.pdbx_description
1 polymer ?
#
loop_
_entity_poly.entity_id
_entity_poly.type
_entity_poly.pdbx_seq_one_letter_code
_entity_poly.pdbx_strand_id
1 'polypeptide(L)'
;RLEGGARPAGPRHPPILSLAALALGHSRQLHPHPHYLRPSEPMTRLKLSAVLLLAASAAPPASETQPSAAAAGSEGLSPEALAEGDECPAAGSVDAAVGCALSALQRRARGALRDRQEPAKAWGQCGGTMSDGKQWDGPTGCVAGYSCVKKDSGYSQCRPLPAPLHGPNGDLATQGATDEGEDDEEDEEEDEEDEEDEEEDKEGDRREDSNGDIPGDGGGQDEDEDEDEDGDEDDEPEDSKAPKQVPLKPNPPTPEPPTMSGPMNPVIIKGNFLYDSVTGKRFFAKGVAYNPRNIRYDIRWGHSPNCTPGNPPTGQLGYADDVIADEHESLWRPALKAIANIGANTVRIYNVDPANNHAKFMAAAAQLGLYVIIPLTRKDWGYLPAFPAPDCYTRTIDGYGNVGVNLLTTGKLIVKEFSKYDNTLLFTVANEMTVNDRNGFAAFPCVKAYTRDIHRYQASCAENMRRVPLIYADMDIGEDRTMVGEYMSCAVESPDDAVDAYGINVYSWCDESYPDETGKDNFQYSPYLSIKKGFMNFEKPVLFTEFGCNVGAFETECPYKGGRTWPDVKVITGTLGEILSGAIAFEFSMEENQYGMALTPGFLSGQDELYLLDNYYALQKQFGRYNVSSAWDAPIAAAGAAMSDCLWRPEHVGALSVKHVAPRCPSQDKANDLQRRRGVDKVVKWDALPETPTAPLSDVNGQAECPAHKLSPSARKEGCCHMDCKH
;
A
#
# COMPACT_ATOMS: atom_id res chain seq x y z
N ARG A 1 -61.72 48.78 -24.36
CA ARG A 1 -61.51 49.60 -23.16
C ARG A 1 -60.17 49.10 -22.60
N LEU A 2 -59.07 49.67 -23.12
CA LEU A 2 -58.43 50.93 -22.69
C LEU A 2 -57.71 50.76 -21.35
N GLU A 3 -56.40 50.98 -21.17
CA GLU A 3 -55.21 50.94 -22.08
C GLU A 3 -53.95 50.71 -21.15
N GLY A 4 -52.65 50.92 -21.40
CA GLY A 4 -51.78 51.46 -22.47
C GLY A 4 -50.67 52.37 -21.87
N GLY A 5 -49.40 52.41 -22.28
CA GLY A 5 -48.63 51.76 -23.36
C GLY A 5 -47.23 51.30 -22.87
N ALA A 6 -46.11 51.38 -23.60
CA ALA A 6 -45.81 51.91 -24.95
C ALA A 6 -44.64 51.12 -25.61
N ARG A 7 -44.22 51.50 -26.83
CA ARG A 7 -43.24 50.78 -27.72
C ARG A 7 -42.15 51.74 -28.23
N PRO A 8 -40.94 51.27 -28.64
CA PRO A 8 -40.70 50.60 -29.94
C PRO A 8 -39.79 49.33 -29.81
N ALA A 9 -39.75 48.31 -30.68
CA ALA A 9 -39.64 48.21 -32.16
C ALA A 9 -38.31 48.74 -32.72
N GLY A 10 -37.46 48.00 -33.44
CA GLY A 10 -37.43 46.60 -33.91
C GLY A 10 -36.04 46.33 -34.54
N PRO A 11 -35.85 45.40 -35.51
CA PRO A 11 -36.76 44.40 -36.05
C PRO A 11 -36.33 42.95 -35.71
N ARG A 12 -37.02 41.96 -36.29
CA ARG A 12 -36.73 40.51 -36.23
C ARG A 12 -36.41 39.97 -37.64
N HIS A 13 -36.26 38.64 -37.72
CA HIS A 13 -36.82 37.74 -38.76
C HIS A 13 -35.95 37.44 -40.01
N PRO A 14 -36.17 36.31 -40.73
CA PRO A 14 -37.08 35.16 -40.47
C PRO A 14 -36.36 33.75 -40.57
N PRO A 15 -36.86 32.65 -41.18
CA PRO A 15 -37.48 31.57 -40.35
C PRO A 15 -37.39 30.07 -40.84
N ILE A 16 -37.95 29.12 -40.05
CA ILE A 16 -38.80 27.96 -40.50
C ILE A 16 -38.16 26.88 -41.43
N LEU A 17 -38.62 25.62 -41.65
CA LEU A 17 -39.71 24.69 -41.22
C LEU A 17 -39.00 23.37 -40.76
N SER A 18 -39.61 22.39 -40.08
CA SER A 18 -40.52 21.39 -40.67
C SER A 18 -41.27 20.57 -39.61
N LEU A 19 -42.37 19.91 -40.01
CA LEU A 19 -43.34 19.27 -39.11
C LEU A 19 -43.99 18.04 -39.79
N ALA A 20 -44.17 16.93 -39.04
CA ALA A 20 -44.95 15.72 -39.38
C ALA A 20 -44.47 14.85 -40.58
N ALA A 21 -44.86 13.58 -40.77
CA ALA A 21 -45.19 12.45 -39.87
C ALA A 21 -45.42 11.16 -40.71
N LEU A 22 -45.46 9.98 -40.06
CA LEU A 22 -46.12 8.72 -40.48
C LEU A 22 -45.54 7.81 -41.60
N ALA A 23 -44.86 6.74 -41.12
CA ALA A 23 -45.29 5.33 -41.21
C ALA A 23 -44.82 4.37 -42.34
N LEU A 24 -44.81 3.07 -41.96
CA LEU A 24 -44.55 1.83 -42.72
C LEU A 24 -43.07 1.54 -43.10
N GLY A 25 -42.49 0.35 -42.85
CA GLY A 25 -42.93 -0.79 -42.00
C GLY A 25 -42.14 -2.09 -42.24
N HIS A 26 -41.98 -2.91 -41.18
CA HIS A 26 -41.27 -4.23 -41.13
C HIS A 26 -39.73 -4.17 -41.23
N SER A 27 -38.94 -5.07 -40.63
CA SER A 27 -39.26 -6.32 -39.90
C SER A 27 -38.24 -6.66 -38.79
N ARG A 28 -38.72 -7.34 -37.73
CA ARG A 28 -38.14 -8.46 -36.93
C ARG A 28 -36.60 -8.59 -36.74
N GLN A 29 -36.05 -9.00 -35.58
CA GLN A 29 -36.62 -9.85 -34.50
C GLN A 29 -35.91 -9.70 -33.12
N LEU A 30 -36.72 -9.60 -32.05
CA LEU A 30 -36.65 -10.21 -30.70
C LEU A 30 -35.46 -10.02 -29.70
N HIS A 31 -35.75 -9.29 -28.61
CA HIS A 31 -35.49 -9.76 -27.22
C HIS A 31 -36.63 -10.68 -26.73
N PRO A 32 -36.54 -11.26 -25.52
CA PRO A 32 -37.46 -10.79 -24.46
C PRO A 32 -36.87 -10.66 -23.04
N HIS A 33 -37.61 -9.97 -22.17
CA HIS A 33 -37.34 -9.75 -20.73
C HIS A 33 -37.83 -10.90 -19.82
N PRO A 34 -37.36 -10.97 -18.56
CA PRO A 34 -37.86 -11.92 -17.56
C PRO A 34 -39.24 -11.54 -17.00
N HIS A 35 -39.97 -12.51 -16.44
CA HIS A 35 -41.23 -12.31 -15.71
C HIS A 35 -41.23 -12.95 -14.32
N TYR A 36 -41.90 -12.29 -13.37
CA TYR A 36 -42.18 -12.79 -12.01
C TYR A 36 -43.30 -13.83 -12.01
N LEU A 37 -43.23 -14.81 -11.09
CA LEU A 37 -44.33 -15.25 -10.22
C LEU A 37 -43.84 -16.16 -9.07
N ARG A 38 -44.69 -16.37 -8.06
CA ARG A 38 -44.50 -17.15 -6.80
C ARG A 38 -45.85 -17.83 -6.47
N PRO A 39 -45.97 -18.76 -5.48
CA PRO A 39 -44.95 -19.59 -4.82
C PRO A 39 -45.35 -21.09 -4.67
N SER A 40 -44.41 -21.97 -4.28
CA SER A 40 -44.70 -23.20 -3.52
C SER A 40 -43.43 -23.78 -2.86
N GLU A 41 -43.54 -24.19 -1.59
CA GLU A 41 -42.50 -24.87 -0.78
C GLU A 41 -42.72 -26.40 -0.77
N PRO A 42 -41.92 -27.22 -0.04
CA PRO A 42 -40.45 -27.31 -0.01
C PRO A 42 -39.96 -28.78 -0.13
N MET A 43 -38.64 -29.05 -0.23
CA MET A 43 -38.05 -30.20 0.49
C MET A 43 -36.51 -30.18 0.67
N THR A 44 -36.11 -30.69 1.85
CA THR A 44 -34.88 -31.42 2.20
C THR A 44 -33.49 -30.81 1.95
N ARG A 45 -32.74 -30.60 3.04
CA ARG A 45 -31.28 -30.40 3.06
C ARG A 45 -30.55 -31.75 3.00
N LEU A 46 -29.38 -31.81 2.36
CA LEU A 46 -28.33 -32.76 2.74
C LEU A 46 -27.25 -32.05 3.57
N LYS A 47 -26.73 -32.73 4.58
CA LYS A 47 -25.46 -32.39 5.24
C LYS A 47 -24.41 -33.36 4.70
N LEU A 48 -23.16 -32.89 4.60
CA LEU A 48 -22.01 -33.75 4.75
C LEU A 48 -21.12 -33.16 5.84
N SER A 49 -20.60 -34.02 6.73
CA SER A 49 -19.67 -33.63 7.80
C SER A 49 -18.47 -34.55 7.73
N ALA A 50 -17.28 -34.00 7.94
CA ALA A 50 -16.04 -34.78 8.01
C ALA A 50 -15.89 -35.44 9.39
N VAL A 51 -15.06 -36.48 9.43
CA VAL A 51 -14.14 -36.91 10.52
C VAL A 51 -13.37 -38.11 9.92
N LEU A 52 -12.07 -37.97 9.63
CA LEU A 52 -10.94 -38.24 10.52
C LEU A 52 -10.89 -39.68 11.08
N LEU A 53 -9.81 -40.38 10.76
CA LEU A 53 -9.38 -41.62 11.42
C LEU A 53 -8.18 -41.30 12.31
N LEU A 54 -8.13 -41.89 13.50
CA LEU A 54 -6.99 -41.88 14.41
C LEU A 54 -6.64 -43.33 14.80
N ALA A 55 -5.37 -43.56 15.12
CA ALA A 55 -4.81 -44.91 15.30
C ALA A 55 -5.29 -45.61 16.59
N ALA A 56 -5.15 -46.94 16.60
CA ALA A 56 -5.55 -47.82 17.70
C ALA A 56 -4.36 -48.50 18.37
N SER A 57 -4.52 -48.93 19.62
CA SER A 57 -3.73 -50.00 20.24
C SER A 57 -4.43 -50.59 21.49
N ALA A 58 -3.94 -51.74 21.96
CA ALA A 58 -4.37 -52.52 23.12
C ALA A 58 -5.74 -53.25 23.03
N ALA A 59 -5.88 -54.33 23.81
CA ALA A 59 -6.78 -55.47 23.57
C ALA A 59 -7.48 -55.96 24.88
N PRO A 60 -8.32 -57.03 24.88
CA PRO A 60 -9.51 -57.14 25.75
C PRO A 60 -9.35 -58.07 26.98
N PRO A 61 -10.44 -58.43 27.70
CA PRO A 61 -11.05 -59.75 27.39
C PRO A 61 -12.59 -59.89 27.53
N ALA A 62 -13.14 -60.75 26.65
CA ALA A 62 -14.23 -61.74 26.82
C ALA A 62 -15.51 -61.46 27.63
N SER A 63 -16.68 -61.60 26.98
CA SER A 63 -17.61 -62.72 27.25
C SER A 63 -18.71 -62.92 26.18
N GLU A 64 -19.12 -64.19 26.07
CA GLU A 64 -20.20 -64.87 25.33
C GLU A 64 -21.61 -64.20 25.42
N THR A 65 -22.63 -64.46 24.57
CA THR A 65 -22.90 -65.51 23.55
C THR A 65 -23.87 -65.03 22.44
N GLN A 66 -24.05 -65.84 21.37
CA GLN A 66 -25.05 -65.68 20.26
C GLN A 66 -26.34 -66.54 20.51
N PRO A 67 -27.30 -66.82 19.56
CA PRO A 67 -27.51 -66.37 18.17
C PRO A 67 -28.97 -66.12 17.66
N SER A 68 -29.10 -65.38 16.55
CA SER A 68 -29.92 -65.69 15.33
C SER A 68 -29.72 -64.55 14.30
N ALA A 69 -29.27 -64.78 13.05
CA ALA A 69 -29.94 -65.43 11.92
C ALA A 69 -31.18 -64.64 11.41
N ALA A 70 -31.35 -64.35 10.12
CA ALA A 70 -30.54 -64.57 8.91
C ALA A 70 -31.10 -63.68 7.76
N ALA A 71 -30.38 -63.27 6.72
CA ALA A 71 -28.94 -63.23 6.39
C ALA A 71 -28.72 -62.23 5.22
N ALA A 72 -27.50 -62.10 4.69
CA ALA A 72 -27.18 -61.31 3.49
C ALA A 72 -26.59 -62.20 2.38
N GLY A 73 -26.99 -61.97 1.12
CA GLY A 73 -26.47 -62.68 -0.05
C GLY A 73 -25.25 -61.96 -0.65
N SER A 74 -24.23 -62.72 -1.04
CA SER A 74 -23.00 -62.19 -1.61
C SER A 74 -22.94 -62.34 -3.13
N GLU A 75 -22.95 -61.23 -3.84
CA GLU A 75 -22.35 -61.07 -5.16
C GLU A 75 -21.37 -59.89 -5.04
N GLY A 76 -20.17 -59.89 -5.62
CA GLY A 76 -19.63 -60.86 -6.58
C GLY A 76 -18.86 -60.14 -7.69
N LEU A 77 -17.96 -59.22 -7.32
CA LEU A 77 -17.19 -58.41 -8.27
C LEU A 77 -15.88 -59.11 -8.64
N SER A 78 -15.76 -59.47 -9.92
CA SER A 78 -14.54 -60.02 -10.50
C SER A 78 -13.50 -58.92 -10.82
N PRO A 79 -12.18 -59.24 -10.80
CA PRO A 79 -11.11 -58.26 -10.96
C PRO A 79 -10.75 -58.01 -12.44
N GLU A 80 -11.71 -57.65 -13.28
CA GLU A 80 -11.51 -57.44 -14.73
C GLU A 80 -11.92 -56.03 -15.16
N ALA A 81 -11.06 -55.05 -14.84
CA ALA A 81 -11.20 -53.65 -15.24
C ALA A 81 -9.85 -52.93 -15.46
N LEU A 82 -8.79 -53.67 -15.78
CA LEU A 82 -7.56 -53.10 -16.33
C LEU A 82 -7.71 -53.02 -17.85
N ALA A 83 -7.65 -51.79 -18.36
CA ALA A 83 -7.54 -51.50 -19.79
C ALA A 83 -6.14 -50.97 -20.08
N GLU A 84 -5.58 -51.41 -21.21
CA GLU A 84 -4.16 -51.42 -21.61
C GLU A 84 -3.36 -50.16 -21.22
N GLY A 85 -2.15 -50.35 -20.69
CA GLY A 85 -1.16 -49.28 -20.45
C GLY A 85 -0.39 -49.33 -19.13
N ASP A 86 -0.94 -49.89 -18.04
CA ASP A 86 -0.29 -49.99 -16.72
C ASP A 86 -0.11 -51.48 -16.33
N GLU A 87 1.03 -52.11 -16.67
CA GLU A 87 1.36 -53.47 -16.21
C GLU A 87 1.96 -53.46 -14.78
N CYS A 88 1.12 -53.66 -13.76
CA CYS A 88 1.59 -53.95 -12.41
C CYS A 88 2.03 -55.43 -12.29
N PRO A 89 3.25 -55.76 -11.83
CA PRO A 89 3.76 -57.13 -11.82
C PRO A 89 3.01 -58.02 -10.82
N ALA A 90 2.60 -59.22 -11.27
CA ALA A 90 1.83 -60.18 -10.47
C ALA A 90 2.67 -60.98 -9.45
N ALA A 91 3.99 -60.77 -9.39
CA ALA A 91 4.93 -61.50 -8.54
C ALA A 91 5.46 -60.62 -7.41
N GLY A 92 4.66 -60.40 -6.36
CA GLY A 92 5.01 -59.60 -5.19
C GLY A 92 4.07 -59.83 -4.01
N SER A 93 4.30 -59.14 -2.90
CA SER A 93 3.34 -59.15 -1.78
C SER A 93 2.04 -58.43 -2.15
N VAL A 94 0.96 -58.75 -1.44
CA VAL A 94 -0.36 -58.14 -1.69
C VAL A 94 -0.30 -56.61 -1.59
N ASP A 95 0.47 -56.10 -0.64
CA ASP A 95 0.67 -54.67 -0.42
C ASP A 95 1.38 -53.97 -1.59
N ALA A 96 2.32 -54.65 -2.26
CA ALA A 96 3.01 -54.11 -3.44
C ALA A 96 2.05 -53.99 -4.64
N ALA A 97 1.22 -55.01 -4.88
CA ALA A 97 0.20 -54.97 -5.92
C ALA A 97 -0.87 -53.89 -5.65
N VAL A 98 -1.32 -53.77 -4.38
CA VAL A 98 -2.25 -52.72 -3.94
C VAL A 98 -1.61 -51.32 -4.08
N GLY A 99 -0.33 -51.16 -3.72
CA GLY A 99 0.40 -49.91 -3.86
C GLY A 99 0.55 -49.46 -5.32
N CYS A 100 0.84 -50.39 -6.24
CA CYS A 100 0.89 -50.14 -7.67
C CYS A 100 -0.49 -49.70 -8.22
N ALA A 101 -1.55 -50.45 -7.91
CA ALA A 101 -2.91 -50.14 -8.33
C ALA A 101 -3.43 -48.80 -7.76
N LEU A 102 -3.14 -48.49 -6.50
CA LEU A 102 -3.50 -47.22 -5.87
C LEU A 102 -2.76 -46.04 -6.51
N SER A 103 -1.49 -46.23 -6.88
CA SER A 103 -0.69 -45.23 -7.59
C SER A 103 -1.23 -44.97 -9.00
N ALA A 104 -1.57 -46.01 -9.76
CA ALA A 104 -2.21 -45.87 -11.08
C ALA A 104 -3.57 -45.16 -11.00
N LEU A 105 -4.39 -45.48 -9.99
CA LEU A 105 -5.64 -44.76 -9.70
C LEU A 105 -5.39 -43.28 -9.37
N GLN A 106 -4.37 -42.94 -8.59
CA GLN A 106 -4.00 -41.55 -8.32
C GLN A 106 -3.49 -40.82 -9.57
N ARG A 107 -2.72 -41.49 -10.45
CA ARG A 107 -2.31 -40.93 -11.75
C ARG A 107 -3.53 -40.61 -12.63
N ARG A 108 -4.46 -41.56 -12.80
CA ARG A 108 -5.71 -41.35 -13.56
C ARG A 108 -6.60 -40.25 -12.94
N ALA A 109 -6.70 -40.19 -11.61
CA ALA A 109 -7.44 -39.14 -10.92
C ALA A 109 -6.85 -37.73 -11.13
N ARG A 110 -5.52 -37.58 -11.12
CA ARG A 110 -4.84 -36.31 -11.42
C ARG A 110 -5.02 -35.92 -12.90
N GLY A 111 -4.92 -36.87 -13.83
CA GLY A 111 -5.21 -36.62 -15.25
C GLY A 111 -6.63 -36.10 -15.49
N ALA A 112 -7.64 -36.80 -14.94
CA ALA A 112 -9.05 -36.42 -15.09
C ALA A 112 -9.46 -35.10 -14.40
N LEU A 113 -8.61 -34.56 -13.50
CA LEU A 113 -8.75 -33.22 -12.94
C LEU A 113 -8.11 -32.15 -13.82
N ARG A 114 -7.01 -32.47 -14.51
CA ARG A 114 -6.31 -31.56 -15.43
C ARG A 114 -7.17 -31.18 -16.64
N ASP A 115 -7.88 -32.14 -17.22
CA ASP A 115 -8.80 -31.97 -18.36
C ASP A 115 -10.09 -31.17 -18.02
N ARG A 116 -10.21 -30.62 -16.82
CA ARG A 116 -11.41 -29.88 -16.35
C ARG A 116 -11.13 -28.50 -15.74
N GLN A 117 -9.90 -28.02 -15.80
CA GLN A 117 -9.57 -26.68 -15.32
C GLN A 117 -9.92 -25.62 -16.38
N GLU A 118 -10.56 -24.53 -15.96
CA GLU A 118 -10.70 -23.35 -16.81
C GLU A 118 -9.30 -22.77 -17.12
N PRO A 119 -9.06 -22.31 -18.37
CA PRO A 119 -7.75 -21.78 -18.75
C PRO A 119 -7.38 -20.54 -17.91
N ALA A 120 -6.10 -20.43 -17.58
CA ALA A 120 -5.55 -19.29 -16.88
C ALA A 120 -5.82 -17.99 -17.68
N LYS A 121 -6.29 -16.97 -16.95
CA LYS A 121 -6.61 -15.64 -17.49
C LYS A 121 -5.37 -14.99 -18.09
N ALA A 122 -5.56 -13.93 -18.87
CA ALA A 122 -4.48 -13.06 -19.32
C ALA A 122 -3.59 -12.68 -18.12
N TRP A 123 -2.27 -12.90 -18.25
CA TRP A 123 -1.25 -12.67 -17.21
C TRP A 123 -1.38 -13.54 -15.94
N GLY A 124 -2.25 -14.56 -15.93
CA GLY A 124 -2.33 -15.56 -14.87
C GLY A 124 -1.18 -16.56 -14.91
N GLN A 125 -0.92 -17.23 -13.77
CA GLN A 125 0.03 -18.34 -13.70
C GLN A 125 -0.53 -19.56 -14.45
N CYS A 126 0.34 -20.24 -15.21
CA CYS A 126 0.02 -21.41 -16.03
C CYS A 126 1.02 -22.56 -15.87
N GLY A 127 1.91 -22.49 -14.88
CA GLY A 127 2.95 -23.49 -14.64
C GLY A 127 3.96 -23.07 -13.58
N GLY A 128 4.96 -23.92 -13.36
CA GLY A 128 6.03 -23.73 -12.38
C GLY A 128 5.85 -24.61 -11.13
N THR A 129 6.13 -24.01 -9.97
CA THR A 129 6.21 -24.64 -8.65
C THR A 129 5.53 -23.72 -7.63
N MET A 130 4.77 -24.30 -6.71
CA MET A 130 4.04 -23.58 -5.66
C MET A 130 4.95 -23.23 -4.48
N SER A 131 4.48 -22.34 -3.60
CA SER A 131 5.22 -21.85 -2.42
C SER A 131 5.55 -22.92 -1.37
N ASP A 132 5.09 -24.16 -1.56
CA ASP A 132 5.37 -25.32 -0.72
C ASP A 132 6.31 -26.35 -1.41
N GLY A 133 6.97 -25.93 -2.50
CA GLY A 133 7.92 -26.74 -3.26
C GLY A 133 7.31 -27.74 -4.24
N LYS A 134 5.97 -27.86 -4.32
CA LYS A 134 5.31 -28.82 -5.22
C LYS A 134 5.09 -28.24 -6.61
N GLN A 135 5.14 -29.11 -7.64
CA GLN A 135 4.78 -28.75 -9.01
C GLN A 135 3.38 -28.11 -9.07
N TRP A 136 3.22 -27.03 -9.85
CA TRP A 136 1.94 -26.33 -10.06
C TRP A 136 0.81 -27.29 -10.46
N ASP A 137 -0.27 -27.31 -9.67
CA ASP A 137 -1.46 -28.14 -9.88
C ASP A 137 -2.66 -27.37 -10.47
N GLY A 138 -2.52 -26.06 -10.66
CA GLY A 138 -3.50 -25.20 -11.33
C GLY A 138 -3.47 -25.31 -12.86
N PRO A 139 -4.25 -24.45 -13.56
CA PRO A 139 -4.40 -24.52 -15.02
C PRO A 139 -3.07 -24.46 -15.76
N THR A 140 -2.91 -25.24 -16.83
CA THR A 140 -1.71 -25.22 -17.69
C THR A 140 -1.96 -24.63 -19.09
N GLY A 141 -3.23 -24.43 -19.46
CA GLY A 141 -3.63 -23.71 -20.67
C GLY A 141 -4.00 -22.25 -20.39
N CYS A 142 -3.88 -21.39 -21.40
CA CYS A 142 -4.20 -19.96 -21.31
C CYS A 142 -5.47 -19.60 -22.10
N VAL A 143 -6.10 -18.49 -21.76
CA VAL A 143 -7.23 -17.94 -22.55
C VAL A 143 -6.81 -17.60 -23.98
N ALA A 144 -7.76 -17.66 -24.92
CA ALA A 144 -7.49 -17.43 -26.34
C ALA A 144 -6.78 -16.10 -26.60
N GLY A 145 -5.74 -16.13 -27.45
CA GLY A 145 -4.84 -15.00 -27.70
C GLY A 145 -3.62 -14.93 -26.77
N TYR A 146 -3.47 -15.86 -25.83
CA TYR A 146 -2.33 -15.95 -24.91
C TYR A 146 -1.68 -17.35 -24.97
N SER A 147 -0.37 -17.42 -24.78
CA SER A 147 0.38 -18.68 -24.60
C SER A 147 1.03 -18.74 -23.21
N CYS A 148 1.25 -19.95 -22.71
CA CYS A 148 1.97 -20.14 -21.46
C CYS A 148 3.48 -20.02 -21.72
N VAL A 149 4.12 -19.03 -21.10
CA VAL A 149 5.56 -18.76 -21.24
C VAL A 149 6.24 -19.03 -19.91
N LYS A 150 7.23 -19.93 -19.89
CA LYS A 150 8.09 -20.16 -18.72
C LYS A 150 8.89 -18.89 -18.42
N LYS A 151 8.82 -18.40 -17.19
CA LYS A 151 9.62 -17.26 -16.71
C LYS A 151 10.90 -17.74 -16.04
N ASP A 152 10.78 -18.79 -15.23
CA ASP A 152 11.84 -19.43 -14.44
C ASP A 152 11.44 -20.88 -14.11
N SER A 153 12.15 -21.56 -13.20
CA SER A 153 11.80 -22.92 -12.78
C SER A 153 10.55 -22.99 -11.88
N GLY A 154 10.23 -21.92 -11.16
CA GLY A 154 9.11 -21.81 -10.24
C GLY A 154 7.86 -21.15 -10.84
N TYR A 155 7.94 -20.50 -12.00
CA TYR A 155 6.81 -19.75 -12.55
C TYR A 155 6.72 -19.77 -14.10
N SER A 156 5.51 -20.02 -14.60
CA SER A 156 5.11 -19.77 -16.00
C SER A 156 3.87 -18.90 -16.04
N GLN A 157 3.79 -17.97 -17.00
CA GLN A 157 2.71 -16.99 -17.10
C GLN A 157 2.05 -16.97 -18.48
N CYS A 158 0.73 -16.74 -18.53
CA CYS A 158 0.02 -16.47 -19.77
C CYS A 158 0.39 -15.09 -20.32
N ARG A 159 1.18 -15.04 -21.40
CA ARG A 159 1.55 -13.78 -22.11
C ARG A 159 0.85 -13.73 -23.47
N PRO A 160 0.57 -12.54 -24.04
CA PRO A 160 -0.08 -12.44 -25.34
C PRO A 160 0.72 -13.17 -26.42
N LEU A 161 0.01 -13.89 -27.30
CA LEU A 161 0.60 -14.36 -28.54
C LEU A 161 1.07 -13.16 -29.37
N PRO A 162 2.25 -13.20 -30.01
CA PRO A 162 2.65 -12.16 -30.94
C PRO A 162 1.58 -11.96 -32.02
N ALA A 163 1.24 -10.70 -32.31
CA ALA A 163 0.33 -10.40 -33.41
C ALA A 163 0.92 -10.95 -34.73
N PRO A 164 0.10 -11.58 -35.60
CA PRO A 164 0.58 -12.04 -36.90
C PRO A 164 1.23 -10.89 -37.66
N LEU A 165 2.49 -11.08 -38.09
CA LEU A 165 3.21 -10.09 -38.89
C LEU A 165 2.54 -9.98 -40.26
N HIS A 166 1.67 -8.97 -40.41
CA HIS A 166 1.07 -8.64 -41.69
C HIS A 166 2.14 -8.19 -42.69
N GLY A 167 2.57 -9.12 -43.56
CA GLY A 167 3.33 -8.78 -44.76
C GLY A 167 2.50 -7.86 -45.68
N PRO A 168 3.13 -7.05 -46.55
CA PRO A 168 2.48 -5.89 -47.19
C PRO A 168 1.27 -6.15 -48.10
N ASN A 169 0.89 -7.40 -48.37
CA ASN A 169 -0.16 -7.80 -49.31
C ASN A 169 -1.28 -8.69 -48.73
N GLY A 170 -1.39 -8.83 -47.41
CA GLY A 170 -2.71 -9.07 -46.77
C GLY A 170 -3.41 -10.43 -46.88
N ASP A 171 -2.75 -11.50 -47.33
CA ASP A 171 -3.32 -12.88 -47.34
C ASP A 171 -2.92 -13.69 -46.10
N LEU A 172 -3.78 -14.64 -45.66
CA LEU A 172 -3.49 -15.59 -44.58
C LEU A 172 -2.87 -16.89 -45.13
N ALA A 173 -1.78 -17.35 -44.51
CA ALA A 173 -1.23 -18.68 -44.72
C ALA A 173 -1.79 -19.69 -43.69
N THR A 174 -2.22 -20.87 -44.15
CA THR A 174 -2.70 -21.97 -43.29
C THR A 174 -1.96 -23.26 -43.59
N GLN A 175 -1.19 -23.75 -42.61
CA GLN A 175 -0.68 -25.12 -42.52
C GLN A 175 -0.79 -25.55 -41.05
N GLY A 176 -1.19 -26.77 -40.69
CA GLY A 176 -1.49 -27.94 -41.52
C GLY A 176 -0.48 -29.05 -41.24
N ALA A 177 -0.69 -29.77 -40.14
CA ALA A 177 0.21 -30.85 -39.73
C ALA A 177 -0.06 -32.15 -40.51
N THR A 178 1.02 -32.84 -40.87
CA THR A 178 1.07 -34.21 -41.39
C THR A 178 2.27 -34.94 -40.78
N ASP A 179 2.27 -36.27 -40.92
CA ASP A 179 3.07 -37.25 -40.15
C ASP A 179 4.11 -37.97 -41.04
N GLU A 180 4.82 -38.96 -40.48
CA GLU A 180 5.64 -40.04 -41.11
C GLU A 180 7.11 -39.77 -41.56
N GLY A 181 8.01 -40.71 -41.18
CA GLY A 181 9.34 -41.03 -41.74
C GLY A 181 10.55 -40.25 -41.20
N GLU A 182 11.55 -40.77 -40.46
CA GLU A 182 12.39 -42.01 -40.45
C GLU A 182 13.73 -41.91 -41.24
N ASP A 183 14.77 -42.56 -40.68
CA ASP A 183 16.12 -42.92 -41.20
C ASP A 183 17.14 -41.77 -41.49
N ASP A 184 18.46 -41.83 -41.21
CA ASP A 184 19.34 -42.79 -40.46
C ASP A 184 20.79 -42.22 -40.30
N GLU A 185 21.68 -42.89 -39.54
CA GLU A 185 23.19 -42.83 -39.57
C GLU A 185 23.88 -41.46 -39.21
N GLU A 186 25.10 -41.29 -38.66
CA GLU A 186 26.26 -42.03 -38.06
C GLU A 186 26.74 -41.15 -36.84
N ASP A 187 27.79 -41.47 -36.06
CA ASP A 187 27.78 -42.16 -34.74
C ASP A 187 28.57 -41.26 -33.72
N GLU A 188 29.11 -41.58 -32.52
CA GLU A 188 29.52 -42.79 -31.75
C GLU A 188 29.80 -42.36 -30.27
N GLU A 189 29.41 -43.08 -29.19
CA GLU A 189 29.79 -42.80 -27.76
C GLU A 189 30.02 -44.08 -26.92
N GLU A 190 31.14 -44.14 -26.18
CA GLU A 190 31.57 -45.09 -25.11
C GLU A 190 32.55 -44.29 -24.18
N ASP A 191 32.72 -44.47 -22.87
CA ASP A 191 32.00 -45.18 -21.79
C ASP A 191 32.50 -44.66 -20.40
N GLU A 192 31.74 -44.91 -19.31
CA GLU A 192 32.11 -45.27 -17.90
C GLU A 192 33.32 -44.56 -17.15
N GLU A 193 33.40 -44.38 -15.82
CA GLU A 193 32.60 -44.76 -14.62
C GLU A 193 32.93 -43.85 -13.38
N ASP A 194 32.75 -44.36 -12.14
CA ASP A 194 33.26 -43.91 -10.81
C ASP A 194 32.46 -42.92 -9.91
N GLU A 195 31.63 -43.54 -9.05
CA GLU A 195 31.38 -43.37 -7.58
C GLU A 195 31.93 -42.12 -6.85
N GLU A 196 31.10 -41.32 -6.15
CA GLU A 196 30.57 -41.47 -4.76
C GLU A 196 31.61 -41.33 -3.61
N ASP A 197 31.39 -40.36 -2.71
CA ASP A 197 31.57 -40.52 -1.25
C ASP A 197 30.90 -39.36 -0.46
N GLU A 198 30.41 -39.63 0.76
CA GLU A 198 29.77 -38.66 1.68
C GLU A 198 30.67 -38.36 2.90
N GLU A 199 30.56 -37.17 3.53
CA GLU A 199 30.74 -37.08 4.99
C GLU A 199 29.99 -35.89 5.63
N GLU A 200 29.43 -36.09 6.83
CA GLU A 200 28.82 -35.04 7.67
C GLU A 200 29.86 -34.38 8.59
N ASP A 201 29.62 -33.15 9.08
CA ASP A 201 29.84 -32.90 10.52
C ASP A 201 28.97 -31.77 11.13
N LYS A 202 28.98 -31.63 12.46
CA LYS A 202 27.91 -31.01 13.28
C LYS A 202 28.35 -29.81 14.15
N GLU A 203 27.36 -29.15 14.77
CA GLU A 203 27.47 -27.92 15.58
C GLU A 203 28.28 -28.07 16.91
N GLY A 204 28.82 -26.96 17.44
CA GLY A 204 29.67 -26.95 18.66
C GLY A 204 29.83 -25.63 19.43
N ASP A 205 28.71 -24.99 19.81
CA ASP A 205 28.45 -23.89 20.78
C ASP A 205 29.58 -23.27 21.70
N ARG A 206 29.39 -21.97 22.05
CA ARG A 206 30.10 -21.09 23.03
C ARG A 206 31.51 -20.57 22.68
N ARG A 207 32.00 -19.42 23.17
CA ARG A 207 31.50 -18.10 23.69
C ARG A 207 32.60 -17.54 24.61
N GLU A 208 32.87 -16.23 24.51
CA GLU A 208 33.47 -15.37 25.56
C GLU A 208 34.90 -15.77 26.02
N ASP A 209 35.87 -14.86 26.26
CA ASP A 209 35.78 -13.54 26.88
C ASP A 209 36.94 -12.60 26.43
N SER A 210 37.19 -11.48 27.14
CA SER A 210 37.96 -10.31 26.65
C SER A 210 39.13 -9.80 27.54
N ASN A 211 40.04 -9.03 26.90
CA ASN A 211 41.05 -8.08 27.45
C ASN A 211 42.34 -8.59 28.15
N GLY A 212 43.47 -7.87 27.94
CA GLY A 212 44.71 -8.00 28.73
C GLY A 212 46.04 -7.43 28.13
N ASP A 213 46.35 -6.15 28.42
CA ASP A 213 47.68 -5.54 28.69
C ASP A 213 48.95 -5.72 27.79
N ILE A 214 49.25 -4.73 26.93
CA ILE A 214 50.31 -3.66 27.06
C ILE A 214 51.57 -3.98 27.93
N PRO A 215 52.85 -3.59 27.58
CA PRO A 215 53.50 -3.18 26.31
C PRO A 215 54.96 -3.71 26.05
N GLY A 216 55.60 -3.28 24.95
CA GLY A 216 57.08 -3.28 24.72
C GLY A 216 57.38 -2.91 23.24
N ASP A 217 58.05 -1.80 22.90
CA ASP A 217 59.52 -1.52 22.96
C ASP A 217 60.35 -2.39 21.98
N GLY A 218 61.12 -1.86 21.03
CA GLY A 218 61.34 -0.46 20.60
C GLY A 218 62.58 -0.31 19.68
N GLY A 219 62.55 0.63 18.71
CA GLY A 219 63.62 0.84 17.70
C GLY A 219 63.73 -0.29 16.65
N GLY A 220 64.28 -0.12 15.44
CA GLY A 220 64.87 1.03 14.74
C GLY A 220 64.46 0.98 13.24
N GLN A 221 64.78 1.94 12.37
CA GLN A 221 66.11 2.46 12.03
C GLN A 221 67.04 1.33 11.52
N ASP A 222 67.58 1.35 10.30
CA ASP A 222 67.61 2.38 9.22
C ASP A 222 67.78 1.71 7.82
N GLU A 223 67.72 2.50 6.74
CA GLU A 223 68.58 2.51 5.52
C GLU A 223 68.94 1.17 4.80
N ASP A 224 69.00 1.04 3.46
CA ASP A 224 68.82 1.97 2.32
C ASP A 224 68.77 1.20 0.97
N GLU A 225 68.60 1.92 -0.16
CA GLU A 225 69.23 1.79 -1.51
C GLU A 225 69.61 0.38 -2.09
N ASP A 226 69.46 0.04 -3.39
CA ASP A 226 68.89 0.74 -4.58
C ASP A 226 68.79 -0.21 -5.81
N GLU A 227 68.20 0.30 -6.91
CA GLU A 227 68.42 -0.02 -8.35
C GLU A 227 68.29 -1.48 -8.90
N ASP A 228 67.17 -1.72 -9.60
CA ASP A 228 67.03 -2.13 -11.02
C ASP A 228 68.08 -3.02 -11.73
N GLU A 229 67.62 -4.13 -12.34
CA GLU A 229 67.60 -4.35 -13.83
C GLU A 229 66.90 -5.69 -14.19
N ASP A 230 66.20 -5.71 -15.35
CA ASP A 230 65.71 -6.81 -16.22
C ASP A 230 65.25 -8.19 -15.63
N GLY A 231 64.15 -8.82 -16.08
CA GLY A 231 63.25 -8.55 -17.21
C GLY A 231 62.31 -9.75 -17.50
N ASP A 232 61.67 -9.75 -18.68
CA ASP A 232 60.85 -10.82 -19.30
C ASP A 232 59.44 -11.15 -18.71
N GLU A 233 58.42 -10.65 -19.43
CA GLU A 233 57.12 -11.25 -19.79
C GLU A 233 56.51 -12.38 -18.92
N ASP A 234 55.49 -12.02 -18.12
CA ASP A 234 54.38 -12.91 -17.69
C ASP A 234 53.03 -12.26 -18.11
N ASP A 235 52.11 -13.04 -18.69
CA ASP A 235 50.78 -12.55 -19.11
C ASP A 235 49.86 -12.26 -17.90
N GLU A 236 49.60 -10.98 -17.59
CA GLU A 236 48.48 -10.64 -16.69
C GLU A 236 47.14 -11.06 -17.32
N PRO A 237 46.28 -11.83 -16.62
CA PRO A 237 44.95 -12.15 -17.11
C PRO A 237 44.14 -10.86 -17.24
N GLU A 238 43.35 -10.70 -18.32
CA GLU A 238 42.57 -9.48 -18.57
C GLU A 238 41.68 -9.13 -17.38
N ASP A 239 42.13 -8.15 -16.58
CA ASP A 239 41.37 -7.58 -15.47
C ASP A 239 40.02 -7.10 -16.01
N SER A 240 38.97 -7.87 -15.67
CA SER A 240 37.62 -7.79 -16.24
C SER A 240 36.86 -6.59 -15.65
N LYS A 241 37.37 -5.40 -15.97
CA LYS A 241 36.99 -4.09 -15.44
C LYS A 241 35.48 -3.97 -15.37
N ALA A 242 34.97 -4.06 -14.15
CA ALA A 242 33.55 -3.90 -13.84
C ALA A 242 33.02 -2.66 -14.56
N PRO A 243 31.89 -2.77 -15.29
CA PRO A 243 31.41 -1.72 -16.19
C PRO A 243 31.27 -0.41 -15.42
N LYS A 244 32.09 0.59 -15.82
CA LYS A 244 32.18 1.86 -15.10
C LYS A 244 30.82 2.56 -15.17
N GLN A 245 30.20 2.76 -13.99
CA GLN A 245 28.98 3.55 -13.84
C GLN A 245 29.09 4.85 -14.64
N VAL A 246 28.13 5.07 -15.54
CA VAL A 246 28.07 6.31 -16.32
C VAL A 246 27.79 7.46 -15.34
N PRO A 247 28.67 8.47 -15.21
CA PRO A 247 28.47 9.54 -14.26
C PRO A 247 27.17 10.30 -14.55
N LEU A 248 26.30 10.42 -13.54
CA LEU A 248 25.09 11.20 -13.65
C LEU A 248 25.46 12.66 -13.91
N LYS A 249 24.92 13.26 -14.98
CA LYS A 249 25.19 14.65 -15.33
C LYS A 249 24.63 15.56 -14.22
N PRO A 250 25.47 16.34 -13.51
CA PRO A 250 25.01 17.12 -12.36
C PRO A 250 23.77 17.96 -12.66
N ASN A 251 22.80 17.90 -11.75
CA ASN A 251 21.59 18.70 -11.83
C ASN A 251 21.93 20.20 -11.75
N PRO A 252 21.15 21.09 -12.40
CA PRO A 252 21.28 22.51 -12.17
C PRO A 252 21.02 22.81 -10.68
N PRO A 253 21.74 23.75 -10.03
CA PRO A 253 21.53 24.07 -8.63
C PRO A 253 20.07 24.42 -8.35
N THR A 254 19.44 23.70 -7.42
CA THR A 254 18.07 23.94 -6.99
C THR A 254 17.97 25.40 -6.50
N PRO A 255 17.06 26.22 -7.03
CA PRO A 255 16.95 27.62 -6.62
C PRO A 255 16.57 27.70 -5.14
N GLU A 256 17.03 28.75 -4.45
CA GLU A 256 16.55 29.02 -3.09
C GLU A 256 15.05 29.35 -3.14
N PRO A 257 14.19 28.54 -2.50
CA PRO A 257 12.75 28.77 -2.50
C PRO A 257 12.42 30.04 -1.68
N PRO A 258 11.31 30.74 -1.98
CA PRO A 258 10.92 31.95 -1.27
C PRO A 258 10.60 31.64 0.20
N THR A 259 11.29 32.30 1.12
CA THR A 259 11.06 32.11 2.56
C THR A 259 9.89 32.92 3.08
N MET A 260 9.09 32.29 3.95
CA MET A 260 7.92 32.89 4.59
C MET A 260 8.33 33.90 5.67
N SER A 261 7.81 35.12 5.59
CA SER A 261 8.10 36.22 6.53
C SER A 261 7.06 36.31 7.66
N GLY A 262 7.20 35.43 8.66
CA GLY A 262 6.36 35.41 9.86
C GLY A 262 6.00 33.99 10.30
N PRO A 263 5.21 33.85 11.39
CA PRO A 263 4.68 32.54 11.78
C PRO A 263 3.69 32.01 10.75
N MET A 264 3.65 30.68 10.57
CA MET A 264 2.57 30.02 9.85
C MET A 264 1.29 30.00 10.69
N ASN A 265 0.13 29.95 10.05
CA ASN A 265 -1.14 29.75 10.73
C ASN A 265 -1.38 28.25 10.91
N PRO A 266 -1.98 27.78 12.02
CA PRO A 266 -2.52 26.43 12.07
C PRO A 266 -3.54 26.17 10.96
N VAL A 267 -3.58 24.94 10.45
CA VAL A 267 -4.63 24.46 9.56
C VAL A 267 -5.67 23.70 10.39
N ILE A 268 -6.94 24.05 10.17
CA ILE A 268 -8.09 23.57 10.93
C ILE A 268 -9.11 22.87 10.02
N ILE A 269 -9.90 21.98 10.61
CA ILE A 269 -10.97 21.27 9.89
C ILE A 269 -12.29 22.03 10.03
N LYS A 270 -12.98 22.23 8.90
CA LYS A 270 -14.36 22.72 8.86
C LYS A 270 -15.17 21.77 7.99
N GLY A 271 -15.99 20.93 8.63
CA GLY A 271 -16.71 19.87 7.94
C GLY A 271 -15.74 18.86 7.30
N ASN A 272 -15.91 18.63 6.00
CA ASN A 272 -15.11 17.69 5.22
C ASN A 272 -13.88 18.32 4.53
N PHE A 273 -13.46 19.54 4.89
CA PHE A 273 -12.26 20.18 4.32
C PHE A 273 -11.33 20.84 5.34
N LEU A 274 -10.05 20.92 4.96
CA LEU A 274 -9.01 21.68 5.66
C LEU A 274 -9.01 23.16 5.25
N TYR A 275 -8.73 24.06 6.19
CA TYR A 275 -8.68 25.50 5.98
C TYR A 275 -7.56 26.15 6.81
N ASP A 276 -6.92 27.18 6.26
CA ASP A 276 -6.04 28.06 7.04
C ASP A 276 -6.85 28.83 8.10
N SER A 277 -6.41 28.79 9.36
CA SER A 277 -7.18 29.29 10.51
C SER A 277 -7.38 30.80 10.56
N VAL A 278 -6.55 31.58 9.87
CA VAL A 278 -6.55 33.07 9.94
C VAL A 278 -7.11 33.69 8.66
N THR A 279 -6.72 33.18 7.50
CA THR A 279 -7.16 33.65 6.19
C THR A 279 -8.46 33.00 5.71
N GLY A 280 -8.88 31.87 6.31
CA GLY A 280 -10.08 31.15 5.90
C GLY A 280 -10.01 30.50 4.52
N LYS A 281 -8.87 30.60 3.82
CA LYS A 281 -8.66 29.93 2.54
C LYS A 281 -8.67 28.42 2.70
N ARG A 282 -9.11 27.71 1.66
CA ARG A 282 -9.11 26.26 1.67
C ARG A 282 -7.67 25.76 1.59
N PHE A 283 -7.29 24.96 2.57
CA PHE A 283 -6.02 24.25 2.52
C PHE A 283 -6.23 22.96 1.72
N PHE A 284 -5.34 22.71 0.77
CA PHE A 284 -5.24 21.44 0.08
C PHE A 284 -3.78 21.00 0.18
N ALA A 285 -3.53 19.85 0.80
CA ALA A 285 -2.17 19.33 0.93
C ALA A 285 -1.68 18.89 -0.45
N LYS A 286 -0.78 19.67 -1.05
CA LYS A 286 0.11 19.23 -2.13
C LYS A 286 1.34 18.65 -1.44
N GLY A 287 1.31 17.35 -1.20
CA GLY A 287 2.31 16.71 -0.34
C GLY A 287 3.39 15.96 -1.09
N VAL A 288 4.48 15.70 -0.37
CA VAL A 288 5.50 14.70 -0.72
C VAL A 288 5.80 13.84 0.52
N ALA A 289 5.93 12.53 0.33
CA ALA A 289 6.40 11.61 1.37
C ALA A 289 7.92 11.69 1.49
N TYR A 290 8.45 11.77 2.71
CA TYR A 290 9.88 11.85 2.98
C TYR A 290 10.25 10.88 4.11
N ASN A 291 10.88 9.77 3.74
CA ASN A 291 11.46 8.82 4.68
C ASN A 291 12.68 8.10 4.07
N PRO A 292 13.80 8.82 3.81
CA PRO A 292 15.00 8.22 3.26
C PRO A 292 15.55 7.17 4.23
N ARG A 293 15.66 5.94 3.74
CA ARG A 293 16.28 4.80 4.43
C ARG A 293 17.72 4.62 3.94
N ASN A 294 18.03 5.10 2.74
CA ASN A 294 19.32 4.89 2.06
C ASN A 294 19.69 3.40 2.05
N ILE A 295 18.71 2.52 1.79
CA ILE A 295 18.95 1.07 1.72
C ILE A 295 19.93 0.82 0.58
N ARG A 296 21.02 0.10 0.89
CA ARG A 296 22.04 -0.27 -0.09
C ARG A 296 21.37 -1.01 -1.25
N TYR A 297 21.83 -0.73 -2.47
CA TYR A 297 21.30 -1.38 -3.68
C TYR A 297 21.86 -2.81 -3.81
N ASP A 298 21.46 -3.70 -2.91
CA ASP A 298 21.72 -5.14 -2.97
C ASP A 298 20.44 -5.99 -2.92
N ILE A 299 20.54 -7.19 -3.48
CA ILE A 299 19.62 -8.34 -3.32
C ILE A 299 18.10 -8.07 -3.51
N ARG A 300 17.65 -7.92 -4.78
CA ARG A 300 16.49 -8.73 -5.26
C ARG A 300 16.24 -8.84 -6.77
N TRP A 301 16.43 -7.78 -7.57
CA TRP A 301 16.00 -7.75 -8.97
C TRP A 301 17.12 -7.52 -10.00
N GLY A 302 18.28 -8.14 -9.76
CA GLY A 302 19.43 -8.10 -10.65
C GLY A 302 20.27 -6.82 -10.50
N HIS A 303 21.59 -6.96 -10.63
CA HIS A 303 22.48 -5.81 -10.73
C HIS A 303 22.43 -5.28 -12.17
N SER A 304 21.81 -4.11 -12.35
CA SER A 304 22.02 -3.35 -13.58
C SER A 304 23.48 -2.89 -13.60
N PRO A 305 24.31 -3.27 -14.59
CA PRO A 305 25.74 -2.95 -14.63
C PRO A 305 26.04 -1.44 -14.70
N ASN A 306 25.00 -0.60 -14.82
CA ASN A 306 25.10 0.85 -14.94
C ASN A 306 24.91 1.59 -13.60
N CYS A 307 24.58 0.90 -12.49
CA CYS A 307 24.46 1.52 -11.16
C CYS A 307 25.27 0.75 -10.12
N THR A 308 26.40 1.33 -9.70
CA THR A 308 27.16 0.84 -8.56
C THR A 308 26.58 1.45 -7.27
N PRO A 309 26.30 0.67 -6.21
CA PRO A 309 25.85 1.22 -4.94
C PRO A 309 26.86 2.22 -4.37
N GLY A 310 26.37 3.31 -3.77
CA GLY A 310 27.22 4.29 -3.10
C GLY A 310 27.41 4.02 -1.61
N ASN A 311 28.07 4.97 -0.94
CA ASN A 311 28.18 5.02 0.52
C ASN A 311 27.50 6.30 1.03
N PRO A 312 26.26 6.21 1.57
CA PRO A 312 25.54 7.37 2.09
C PRO A 312 26.29 8.05 3.25
N PRO A 313 26.40 9.39 3.32
CA PRO A 313 27.13 10.08 4.39
C PRO A 313 26.60 9.85 5.82
N THR A 314 25.33 9.48 5.96
CA THR A 314 24.70 9.08 7.23
C THR A 314 24.86 7.59 7.55
N GLY A 315 25.45 6.82 6.64
CA GLY A 315 25.23 5.39 6.54
C GLY A 315 23.80 5.05 6.05
N GLN A 316 23.54 3.75 5.96
CA GLN A 316 22.21 3.19 5.78
C GLN A 316 21.41 3.40 7.06
N LEU A 317 20.22 3.98 6.96
CA LEU A 317 19.32 4.20 8.07
C LEU A 317 18.37 2.99 8.22
N GLY A 318 18.05 2.64 9.45
CA GLY A 318 17.09 1.60 9.77
C GLY A 318 15.67 1.96 9.34
N TYR A 319 14.84 0.94 9.13
CA TYR A 319 13.42 1.11 8.78
C TYR A 319 12.60 1.91 9.82
N ALA A 320 13.13 2.01 11.03
CA ALA A 320 12.54 2.65 12.21
C ALA A 320 13.10 4.06 12.50
N ASP A 321 14.07 4.54 11.73
CA ASP A 321 14.95 5.65 12.14
C ASP A 321 14.33 7.05 11.93
N ASP A 322 14.76 8.00 12.74
CA ASP A 322 14.20 9.36 12.82
C ASP A 322 14.89 10.32 11.85
N VAL A 323 14.59 10.15 10.56
CA VAL A 323 15.14 10.88 9.40
C VAL A 323 15.01 12.42 9.46
N ILE A 324 14.26 12.97 10.43
CA ILE A 324 14.03 14.41 10.61
C ILE A 324 14.68 15.01 11.86
N ALA A 325 15.46 14.23 12.62
CA ALA A 325 16.19 14.74 13.78
C ALA A 325 17.17 15.87 13.40
N ASP A 326 17.42 16.80 14.32
CA ASP A 326 18.27 17.99 14.13
C ASP A 326 19.76 17.66 13.83
N GLU A 327 20.18 16.40 14.01
CA GLU A 327 21.50 15.88 13.64
C GLU A 327 21.61 15.48 12.16
N HIS A 328 20.51 15.05 11.53
CA HIS A 328 20.45 14.72 10.09
C HIS A 328 20.23 15.96 9.20
N GLU A 329 20.59 17.15 9.70
CA GLU A 329 20.36 18.44 9.02
C GLU A 329 20.99 18.51 7.63
N SER A 330 22.15 17.89 7.42
CA SER A 330 22.80 17.78 6.10
C SER A 330 21.98 16.97 5.08
N LEU A 331 21.20 15.98 5.53
CA LEU A 331 20.36 15.14 4.68
C LEU A 331 19.01 15.82 4.40
N TRP A 332 18.30 16.28 5.45
CA TRP A 332 16.94 16.82 5.25
C TRP A 332 16.91 18.26 4.77
N ARG A 333 17.92 19.10 5.02
CA ARG A 333 17.87 20.53 4.62
C ARG A 333 17.89 20.72 3.09
N PRO A 334 18.70 20.01 2.29
CA PRO A 334 18.60 20.04 0.83
C PRO A 334 17.28 19.45 0.34
N ALA A 335 16.82 18.34 0.94
CA ALA A 335 15.58 17.67 0.57
C ALA A 335 14.34 18.55 0.78
N LEU A 336 14.22 19.23 1.92
CA LEU A 336 13.10 20.17 2.17
C LEU A 336 13.09 21.33 1.16
N LYS A 337 14.26 21.87 0.79
CA LYS A 337 14.34 22.91 -0.26
C LYS A 337 13.88 22.36 -1.63
N ALA A 338 14.26 21.14 -1.98
CA ALA A 338 13.78 20.49 -3.20
C ALA A 338 12.26 20.28 -3.15
N ILE A 339 11.72 19.71 -2.07
CA ILE A 339 10.27 19.49 -1.89
C ILE A 339 9.48 20.81 -2.02
N ALA A 340 9.92 21.89 -1.37
CA ALA A 340 9.31 23.21 -1.52
C ALA A 340 9.34 23.71 -2.98
N ASN A 341 10.44 23.48 -3.71
CA ASN A 341 10.58 23.85 -5.11
C ASN A 341 9.76 22.98 -6.09
N ILE A 342 9.27 21.79 -5.70
CA ILE A 342 8.23 21.07 -6.47
C ILE A 342 6.92 21.89 -6.47
N GLY A 343 6.73 22.81 -5.52
CA GLY A 343 5.45 23.47 -5.27
C GLY A 343 4.58 22.69 -4.29
N ALA A 344 5.19 21.81 -3.49
CA ALA A 344 4.54 21.18 -2.35
C ALA A 344 4.33 22.19 -1.20
N ASN A 345 3.31 21.96 -0.39
CA ASN A 345 3.05 22.70 0.85
C ASN A 345 2.98 21.78 2.08
N THR A 346 3.21 20.48 1.90
CA THR A 346 3.07 19.45 2.94
C THR A 346 4.17 18.40 2.80
N VAL A 347 4.66 17.88 3.93
CA VAL A 347 5.56 16.70 3.99
C VAL A 347 4.89 15.64 4.86
N ARG A 348 4.95 14.36 4.45
CA ARG A 348 4.54 13.22 5.30
C ARG A 348 5.76 12.44 5.78
N ILE A 349 5.83 12.24 7.09
CA ILE A 349 6.88 11.49 7.80
C ILE A 349 6.29 10.16 8.31
N TYR A 350 7.14 9.13 8.45
CA TYR A 350 6.72 7.75 8.75
C TYR A 350 7.33 7.18 10.04
N ASN A 351 8.50 7.68 10.47
CA ASN A 351 9.03 7.48 11.83
C ASN A 351 9.51 8.81 12.43
N VAL A 352 9.39 8.95 13.75
CA VAL A 352 10.06 9.96 14.57
C VAL A 352 10.40 9.33 15.93
N ASP A 353 11.45 9.80 16.61
CA ASP A 353 11.69 9.45 18.01
C ASP A 353 11.55 10.69 18.90
N PRO A 354 10.57 10.75 19.82
CA PRO A 354 10.34 11.93 20.65
C PRO A 354 11.41 12.15 21.73
N ALA A 355 12.45 11.31 21.81
CA ALA A 355 13.67 11.60 22.58
C ALA A 355 14.64 12.54 21.82
N ASN A 356 14.54 12.61 20.49
CA ASN A 356 15.34 13.49 19.65
C ASN A 356 14.77 14.92 19.64
N ASN A 357 15.53 15.85 19.06
CA ASN A 357 15.12 17.23 18.86
C ASN A 357 14.85 17.47 17.36
N HIS A 358 13.72 18.11 17.04
CA HIS A 358 13.27 18.39 15.67
C HIS A 358 13.09 19.90 15.39
N ALA A 359 13.58 20.75 16.29
CA ALA A 359 13.33 22.18 16.27
C ALA A 359 13.88 22.88 15.01
N LYS A 360 15.04 22.46 14.50
CA LYS A 360 15.56 22.98 13.22
C LYS A 360 14.73 22.48 12.04
N PHE A 361 14.33 21.21 12.03
CA PHE A 361 13.52 20.64 10.95
C PHE A 361 12.18 21.36 10.83
N MET A 362 11.43 21.44 11.94
CA MET A 362 10.11 22.08 11.97
C MET A 362 10.19 23.58 11.66
N ALA A 363 11.24 24.27 12.12
CA ALA A 363 11.48 25.68 11.77
C ALA A 363 11.88 25.87 10.30
N ALA A 364 12.67 24.96 9.72
CA ALA A 364 13.04 25.01 8.31
C ALA A 364 11.83 24.72 7.41
N ALA A 365 11.03 23.70 7.73
CA ALA A 365 9.76 23.44 7.07
C ALA A 365 8.84 24.68 7.15
N ALA A 366 8.72 25.31 8.32
CA ALA A 366 7.89 26.50 8.49
C ALA A 366 8.37 27.70 7.65
N GLN A 367 9.69 27.94 7.59
CA GLN A 367 10.29 28.97 6.74
C GLN A 367 10.04 28.72 5.25
N LEU A 368 9.86 27.45 4.84
CA LEU A 368 9.56 27.03 3.48
C LEU A 368 8.06 26.98 3.16
N GLY A 369 7.18 27.33 4.12
CA GLY A 369 5.73 27.19 3.97
C GLY A 369 5.23 25.75 3.98
N LEU A 370 6.05 24.80 4.44
CA LEU A 370 5.75 23.38 4.52
C LEU A 370 5.10 23.03 5.87
N TYR A 371 3.89 22.48 5.78
CA TYR A 371 3.24 21.77 6.88
C TYR A 371 3.74 20.32 6.97
N VAL A 372 3.62 19.68 8.13
CA VAL A 372 4.15 18.32 8.36
C VAL A 372 3.07 17.39 8.95
N ILE A 373 2.90 16.21 8.35
CA ILE A 373 2.10 15.10 8.88
C ILE A 373 3.05 14.16 9.63
N ILE A 374 2.77 13.92 10.91
CA ILE A 374 3.65 13.21 11.86
C ILE A 374 2.98 11.89 12.30
N PRO A 375 3.69 10.75 12.36
CA PRO A 375 3.15 9.47 12.84
C PRO A 375 3.08 9.44 14.38
N LEU A 376 2.09 8.73 14.96
CA LEU A 376 2.04 8.48 16.41
C LEU A 376 2.54 7.09 16.82
N THR A 377 3.05 6.32 15.88
CA THR A 377 3.57 4.97 16.08
C THR A 377 5.10 5.00 16.11
N ARG A 378 5.74 4.24 17.00
CA ARG A 378 7.21 4.11 17.00
C ARG A 378 7.63 2.86 16.21
N LYS A 379 8.77 2.95 15.53
CA LYS A 379 9.53 1.86 14.88
C LYS A 379 8.88 1.14 13.68
N ASP A 380 7.56 1.11 13.57
CA ASP A 380 6.87 0.31 12.56
C ASP A 380 6.22 1.18 11.45
N TRP A 381 6.85 2.27 11.00
CA TRP A 381 6.49 3.00 9.75
C TRP A 381 5.01 3.49 9.64
N GLY A 382 4.34 3.70 10.77
CA GLY A 382 2.91 4.04 10.85
C GLY A 382 2.01 2.90 11.36
N TYR A 383 2.47 1.65 11.40
CA TYR A 383 1.64 0.47 11.72
C TYR A 383 1.36 0.32 13.22
N LEU A 384 0.23 -0.34 13.54
CA LEU A 384 0.00 -0.94 14.86
C LEU A 384 0.08 -2.47 14.75
N PRO A 385 0.40 -3.20 15.84
CA PRO A 385 0.37 -4.66 15.86
C PRO A 385 -1.01 -5.21 15.46
N ALA A 386 -1.08 -5.95 14.35
CA ALA A 386 -2.32 -6.38 13.70
C ALA A 386 -3.06 -7.55 14.39
N PHE A 387 -2.82 -7.79 15.69
CA PHE A 387 -3.52 -8.82 16.45
C PHE A 387 -5.02 -8.52 16.57
N PRO A 388 -5.91 -9.52 16.57
CA PRO A 388 -7.34 -9.30 16.81
C PRO A 388 -7.64 -8.65 18.17
N ALA A 389 -8.53 -7.66 18.21
CA ALA A 389 -8.92 -6.97 19.44
C ALA A 389 -9.38 -7.94 20.57
N PRO A 390 -9.10 -7.62 21.86
CA PRO A 390 -8.38 -6.43 22.33
C PRO A 390 -6.85 -6.55 22.27
N ASP A 391 -6.31 -7.67 21.78
CA ASP A 391 -4.91 -8.05 21.98
C ASP A 391 -3.91 -7.08 21.32
N CYS A 392 -4.31 -6.38 20.24
CA CYS A 392 -3.58 -5.26 19.64
C CYS A 392 -3.37 -4.02 20.53
N TYR A 393 -3.98 -3.98 21.72
CA TYR A 393 -3.82 -2.91 22.71
C TYR A 393 -3.56 -3.46 24.13
N THR A 394 -4.05 -4.65 24.47
CA THR A 394 -3.92 -5.21 25.82
C THR A 394 -2.82 -6.26 25.99
N ARG A 395 -2.27 -6.82 24.90
CA ARG A 395 -1.26 -7.89 24.99
C ARG A 395 0.06 -7.37 25.58
N THR A 396 0.75 -8.23 26.33
CA THR A 396 2.17 -8.09 26.62
C THR A 396 2.98 -8.97 25.67
N ILE A 397 4.05 -8.42 25.09
CA ILE A 397 4.98 -9.11 24.21
C ILE A 397 6.37 -9.02 24.85
N ASP A 398 7.12 -10.12 24.87
CA ASP A 398 8.45 -10.16 25.49
C ASP A 398 9.41 -9.19 24.78
N GLY A 399 10.23 -8.47 25.56
CA GLY A 399 11.09 -7.38 25.07
C GLY A 399 10.36 -6.07 24.73
N TYR A 400 9.08 -6.11 24.32
CA TYR A 400 8.26 -4.92 24.05
C TYR A 400 7.58 -4.39 25.32
N GLY A 401 7.12 -5.28 26.21
CA GLY A 401 6.21 -4.95 27.31
C GLY A 401 4.75 -4.92 26.85
N ASN A 402 3.90 -4.17 27.56
CA ASN A 402 2.47 -4.08 27.20
C ASN A 402 2.26 -3.15 25.98
N VAL A 403 1.55 -3.64 24.96
CA VAL A 403 1.44 -2.97 23.66
C VAL A 403 0.81 -1.59 23.78
N GLY A 404 -0.41 -1.50 24.33
CA GLY A 404 -1.14 -0.24 24.44
C GLY A 404 -0.49 0.75 25.40
N VAL A 405 0.21 0.29 26.44
CA VAL A 405 0.96 1.17 27.36
C VAL A 405 2.12 1.86 26.64
N ASN A 406 2.94 1.11 25.91
CA ASN A 406 4.09 1.66 25.17
C ASN A 406 3.65 2.56 24.01
N LEU A 407 2.63 2.12 23.28
CA LEU A 407 2.01 2.88 22.18
C LEU A 407 1.42 4.20 22.68
N LEU A 408 0.55 4.16 23.71
CA LEU A 408 -0.07 5.35 24.28
C LEU A 408 0.97 6.27 24.94
N THR A 409 2.02 5.72 25.54
CA THR A 409 3.15 6.52 26.04
C THR A 409 3.84 7.24 24.89
N THR A 410 4.26 6.54 23.84
CA THR A 410 5.00 7.15 22.72
C THR A 410 4.15 8.18 21.98
N GLY A 411 2.88 7.88 21.72
CA GLY A 411 1.95 8.82 21.13
C GLY A 411 1.81 10.11 21.94
N LYS A 412 1.71 10.01 23.27
CA LYS A 412 1.70 11.21 24.15
C LYS A 412 2.98 12.02 24.05
N LEU A 413 4.14 11.37 23.96
CA LEU A 413 5.44 12.05 23.80
C LEU A 413 5.52 12.78 22.45
N ILE A 414 5.16 12.12 21.35
CA ILE A 414 5.16 12.71 20.00
C ILE A 414 4.15 13.87 19.93
N VAL A 415 2.93 13.68 20.45
CA VAL A 415 1.92 14.74 20.56
C VAL A 415 2.45 15.94 21.35
N LYS A 416 3.14 15.71 22.48
CA LYS A 416 3.71 16.76 23.33
C LYS A 416 4.84 17.55 22.65
N GLU A 417 5.69 16.88 21.86
CA GLU A 417 6.75 17.53 21.10
C GLU A 417 6.18 18.33 19.91
N PHE A 418 5.36 17.70 19.07
CA PHE A 418 4.97 18.28 17.79
C PHE A 418 3.75 19.23 17.85
N SER A 419 2.89 19.17 18.87
CA SER A 419 1.71 20.07 18.97
C SER A 419 2.07 21.54 19.22
N LYS A 420 3.33 21.83 19.63
CA LYS A 420 3.81 23.20 19.87
C LYS A 420 4.14 23.98 18.58
N TYR A 421 4.21 23.30 17.43
CA TYR A 421 4.45 23.94 16.13
C TYR A 421 3.12 24.17 15.39
N ASP A 422 2.92 25.40 14.89
CA ASP A 422 1.72 25.77 14.14
C ASP A 422 1.64 25.04 12.77
N ASN A 423 2.77 24.60 12.21
CA ASN A 423 2.84 23.87 10.94
C ASN A 423 2.70 22.33 11.07
N THR A 424 2.49 21.77 12.27
CA THR A 424 2.08 20.36 12.42
C THR A 424 0.62 20.21 11.95
N LEU A 425 0.42 19.51 10.84
CA LEU A 425 -0.84 19.45 10.09
C LEU A 425 -1.84 18.47 10.68
N LEU A 426 -1.39 17.23 10.87
CA LEU A 426 -2.17 16.06 11.24
C LEU A 426 -1.26 15.07 11.95
N PHE A 427 -1.83 14.27 12.84
CA PHE A 427 -1.17 13.12 13.44
C PHE A 427 -1.75 11.80 12.90
N THR A 428 -0.90 10.96 12.31
CA THR A 428 -1.30 9.64 11.80
C THR A 428 -1.38 8.63 12.95
N VAL A 429 -2.59 8.20 13.31
CA VAL A 429 -2.82 7.27 14.45
C VAL A 429 -2.44 5.82 14.11
N ALA A 430 -2.61 5.44 12.84
CA ALA A 430 -2.16 4.19 12.26
C ALA A 430 -2.13 4.30 10.72
N ASN A 431 -1.35 3.43 10.09
CA ASN A 431 -1.21 3.22 8.64
C ASN A 431 -1.65 1.79 8.31
N GLU A 432 -2.24 1.59 7.13
CA GLU A 432 -2.59 0.32 6.47
C GLU A 432 -2.73 -0.93 7.35
N MET A 433 -3.65 -0.95 8.32
CA MET A 433 -3.77 -2.08 9.25
C MET A 433 -3.92 -3.44 8.55
N THR A 434 -4.49 -3.45 7.35
CA THR A 434 -4.79 -4.62 6.52
C THR A 434 -3.63 -5.14 5.67
N VAL A 435 -2.47 -4.45 5.64
CA VAL A 435 -1.31 -4.88 4.83
C VAL A 435 -0.46 -5.94 5.55
N ASN A 436 -0.35 -5.85 6.88
CA ASN A 436 0.57 -6.67 7.68
C ASN A 436 0.00 -8.05 8.07
N ASP A 437 -1.32 -8.18 8.16
CA ASP A 437 -2.00 -9.43 8.54
C ASP A 437 -3.45 -9.42 8.00
N ARG A 438 -3.97 -10.59 7.64
CA ARG A 438 -5.42 -10.82 7.46
C ARG A 438 -6.21 -10.29 8.66
N ASN A 439 -5.66 -10.40 9.87
CA ASN A 439 -6.25 -9.96 11.12
C ASN A 439 -6.29 -8.43 11.30
N GLY A 440 -5.73 -7.64 10.39
CA GLY A 440 -5.86 -6.17 10.40
C GLY A 440 -7.30 -5.66 10.52
N PHE A 441 -8.25 -6.34 9.84
CA PHE A 441 -9.69 -6.05 9.96
C PHE A 441 -10.27 -6.33 11.35
N ALA A 442 -9.59 -7.14 12.16
CA ALA A 442 -9.91 -7.42 13.55
C ALA A 442 -9.09 -6.56 14.55
N ALA A 443 -8.07 -5.84 14.08
CA ALA A 443 -7.28 -4.92 14.89
C ALA A 443 -7.86 -3.48 14.92
N PHE A 444 -8.76 -3.13 13.98
CA PHE A 444 -9.36 -1.78 13.89
C PHE A 444 -9.98 -1.21 15.20
N PRO A 445 -10.60 -2.00 16.12
CA PRO A 445 -11.05 -1.46 17.41
C PRO A 445 -9.91 -0.87 18.26
N CYS A 446 -8.68 -1.38 18.13
CA CYS A 446 -7.50 -0.81 18.80
C CYS A 446 -7.09 0.54 18.20
N VAL A 447 -7.26 0.76 16.88
CA VAL A 447 -7.03 2.07 16.25
C VAL A 447 -7.99 3.12 16.84
N LYS A 448 -9.26 2.77 17.04
CA LYS A 448 -10.26 3.67 17.64
C LYS A 448 -10.02 3.91 19.12
N ALA A 449 -9.64 2.89 19.90
CA ALA A 449 -9.21 3.07 21.29
C ALA A 449 -7.96 3.97 21.41
N TYR A 450 -7.00 3.84 20.49
CA TYR A 450 -5.83 4.71 20.47
C TYR A 450 -6.18 6.15 20.09
N THR A 451 -7.02 6.34 19.07
CA THR A 451 -7.58 7.65 18.68
C THR A 451 -8.27 8.33 19.85
N ARG A 452 -9.15 7.60 20.56
CA ARG A 452 -9.84 8.01 21.78
C ARG A 452 -8.89 8.48 22.87
N ASP A 453 -7.86 7.69 23.16
CA ASP A 453 -6.97 7.94 24.30
C ASP A 453 -5.95 9.07 24.01
N ILE A 454 -5.60 9.30 22.74
CA ILE A 454 -4.85 10.48 22.29
C ILE A 454 -5.73 11.73 22.28
N HIS A 455 -6.98 11.66 21.80
CA HIS A 455 -7.90 12.80 21.85
C HIS A 455 -8.14 13.26 23.30
N ARG A 456 -8.37 12.32 24.22
CA ARG A 456 -8.49 12.60 25.65
C ARG A 456 -7.22 13.19 26.26
N TYR A 457 -6.04 12.79 25.79
CA TYR A 457 -4.79 13.42 26.20
C TYR A 457 -4.70 14.88 25.75
N GLN A 458 -4.91 15.16 24.45
CA GLN A 458 -4.91 16.54 23.94
C GLN A 458 -5.94 17.41 24.68
N ALA A 459 -7.14 16.88 24.94
CA ALA A 459 -8.17 17.55 25.74
C ALA A 459 -7.75 17.80 27.20
N SER A 460 -7.09 16.84 27.85
CA SER A 460 -6.59 17.01 29.23
C SER A 460 -5.50 18.08 29.36
N CYS A 461 -4.87 18.48 28.26
CA CYS A 461 -3.79 19.46 28.20
C CYS A 461 -4.21 20.81 27.59
N ALA A 462 -5.51 21.08 27.45
CA ALA A 462 -6.12 22.24 26.75
C ALA A 462 -5.46 23.61 27.00
N GLU A 463 -5.02 23.90 28.22
CA GLU A 463 -4.45 25.20 28.60
C GLU A 463 -3.13 25.50 27.85
N ASN A 464 -2.39 24.44 27.53
CA ASN A 464 -0.97 24.43 27.17
C ASN A 464 -0.66 23.61 25.89
N MET A 465 -1.60 22.84 25.34
CA MET A 465 -1.43 21.99 24.15
C MET A 465 -2.47 22.29 23.06
N ARG A 466 -2.04 22.53 21.81
CA ARG A 466 -2.93 22.70 20.67
C ARG A 466 -3.53 21.34 20.29
N ARG A 467 -4.81 21.30 19.92
CA ARG A 467 -5.39 20.10 19.31
C ARG A 467 -4.91 19.97 17.87
N VAL A 468 -3.94 19.10 17.62
CA VAL A 468 -3.66 18.66 16.24
C VAL A 468 -4.73 17.62 15.87
N PRO A 469 -5.31 17.65 14.66
CA PRO A 469 -6.32 16.67 14.29
C PRO A 469 -5.72 15.30 13.94
N LEU A 470 -6.47 14.23 14.21
CA LEU A 470 -6.02 12.85 14.01
C LEU A 470 -6.48 12.26 12.66
N ILE A 471 -5.60 11.56 11.95
CA ILE A 471 -5.88 10.85 10.69
C ILE A 471 -5.52 9.37 10.79
N TYR A 472 -6.38 8.49 10.27
CA TYR A 472 -6.00 7.11 9.95
C TYR A 472 -5.71 7.01 8.45
N ALA A 473 -4.59 6.41 8.05
CA ALA A 473 -4.23 6.17 6.65
C ALA A 473 -4.51 4.71 6.28
N ASP A 474 -5.46 4.44 5.39
CA ASP A 474 -5.81 3.10 4.92
C ASP A 474 -5.10 2.76 3.60
N MET A 475 -4.97 1.49 3.24
CA MET A 475 -4.59 1.11 1.87
C MET A 475 -5.82 1.10 0.95
N ASP A 476 -5.64 1.15 -0.37
CA ASP A 476 -6.76 1.20 -1.33
C ASP A 476 -7.50 -0.17 -1.51
N ILE A 477 -8.09 -0.72 -0.44
CA ILE A 477 -8.64 -2.09 -0.30
C ILE A 477 -9.82 -2.48 -1.23
N GLY A 478 -10.10 -1.74 -2.30
CA GLY A 478 -11.28 -1.94 -3.16
C GLY A 478 -12.56 -1.39 -2.50
N GLU A 479 -13.72 -1.96 -2.83
CA GLU A 479 -15.03 -1.41 -2.43
C GLU A 479 -15.22 -1.25 -0.91
N ASP A 480 -14.56 -2.10 -0.11
CA ASP A 480 -14.62 -2.10 1.35
C ASP A 480 -14.07 -0.81 2.00
N ARG A 481 -13.24 -0.02 1.29
CA ARG A 481 -12.59 1.21 1.80
C ARG A 481 -13.58 2.24 2.33
N THR A 482 -14.76 2.33 1.73
CA THR A 482 -15.81 3.26 2.18
C THR A 482 -16.34 2.87 3.56
N MET A 483 -16.47 1.58 3.83
CA MET A 483 -16.97 1.05 5.11
C MET A 483 -15.93 1.17 6.24
N VAL A 484 -14.64 1.03 5.92
CA VAL A 484 -13.55 1.31 6.87
C VAL A 484 -13.52 2.81 7.21
N GLY A 485 -13.64 3.69 6.21
CA GLY A 485 -13.78 5.14 6.43
C GLY A 485 -14.99 5.53 7.28
N GLU A 486 -16.17 4.94 7.02
CA GLU A 486 -17.38 5.11 7.84
C GLU A 486 -17.12 4.72 9.31
N TYR A 487 -16.46 3.59 9.55
CA TYR A 487 -16.17 3.09 10.90
C TYR A 487 -15.11 3.91 11.66
N MET A 488 -14.03 4.30 10.98
CA MET A 488 -13.01 5.14 11.61
C MET A 488 -13.54 6.52 11.96
N SER A 489 -14.42 7.08 11.13
CA SER A 489 -14.97 8.44 11.30
C SER A 489 -16.19 8.51 12.22
N CYS A 490 -16.86 7.39 12.51
CA CYS A 490 -18.00 7.34 13.43
C CYS A 490 -17.57 7.32 14.91
N ALA A 491 -18.50 7.64 15.82
CA ALA A 491 -18.33 7.44 17.26
C ALA A 491 -18.97 6.10 17.70
N VAL A 492 -18.24 5.30 18.47
CA VAL A 492 -18.72 4.02 19.05
C VAL A 492 -19.05 4.19 20.53
N GLU A 493 -18.09 4.68 21.32
CA GLU A 493 -18.25 5.04 22.73
C GLU A 493 -18.48 6.55 22.90
N SER A 494 -17.76 7.36 22.12
CA SER A 494 -17.66 8.81 22.29
C SER A 494 -17.10 9.49 21.03
N PRO A 495 -17.32 10.82 20.83
CA PRO A 495 -16.70 11.55 19.73
C PRO A 495 -15.17 11.43 19.67
N ASP A 496 -14.52 11.14 20.80
CA ASP A 496 -13.07 10.93 20.91
C ASP A 496 -12.58 9.73 20.07
N ASP A 497 -13.37 8.67 19.91
CA ASP A 497 -12.93 7.46 19.19
C ASP A 497 -13.02 7.58 17.65
N ALA A 498 -13.57 8.69 17.15
CA ALA A 498 -13.63 9.03 15.75
C ALA A 498 -12.34 9.76 15.30
N VAL A 499 -11.73 9.33 14.19
CA VAL A 499 -10.65 10.12 13.56
C VAL A 499 -11.20 11.45 13.02
N ASP A 500 -10.39 12.51 13.04
CA ASP A 500 -10.78 13.79 12.45
C ASP A 500 -10.81 13.76 10.93
N ALA A 501 -9.87 13.05 10.31
CA ALA A 501 -9.70 12.89 8.87
C ALA A 501 -9.42 11.42 8.49
N TYR A 502 -9.65 11.08 7.22
CA TYR A 502 -9.40 9.75 6.66
C TYR A 502 -8.39 9.83 5.50
N GLY A 503 -7.38 8.97 5.54
CA GLY A 503 -6.36 8.84 4.50
C GLY A 503 -6.55 7.56 3.69
N ILE A 504 -6.16 7.59 2.43
CA ILE A 504 -6.04 6.39 1.59
C ILE A 504 -4.71 6.47 0.83
N ASN A 505 -3.97 5.38 0.77
CA ASN A 505 -2.74 5.25 -0.02
C ASN A 505 -3.13 4.65 -1.40
N VAL A 506 -3.14 5.47 -2.45
CA VAL A 506 -3.86 5.18 -3.70
C VAL A 506 -2.94 5.10 -4.93
N TYR A 507 -2.43 3.89 -5.17
CA TYR A 507 -1.56 3.57 -6.30
C TYR A 507 -2.30 3.07 -7.56
N SER A 508 -3.63 3.12 -7.61
CA SER A 508 -4.40 2.46 -8.69
C SER A 508 -4.35 3.17 -10.06
N TRP A 509 -3.88 4.42 -10.16
CA TRP A 509 -3.77 5.14 -11.44
C TRP A 509 -2.44 4.82 -12.15
N CYS A 510 -2.44 3.79 -13.00
CA CYS A 510 -1.25 3.29 -13.72
C CYS A 510 -1.34 3.44 -15.26
N ASP A 511 -2.18 4.35 -15.77
CA ASP A 511 -2.41 4.56 -17.20
C ASP A 511 -2.45 6.07 -17.54
N GLU A 512 -1.65 6.49 -18.52
CA GLU A 512 -1.56 7.88 -18.99
C GLU A 512 -2.75 8.33 -19.84
N SER A 513 -3.60 7.40 -20.32
CA SER A 513 -4.71 7.68 -21.24
C SER A 513 -6.06 7.99 -20.56
N TYR A 514 -6.18 7.72 -19.25
CA TYR A 514 -7.36 8.09 -18.45
C TYR A 514 -7.76 9.59 -18.51
N PRO A 515 -6.85 10.58 -18.70
CA PRO A 515 -7.17 11.99 -18.87
C PRO A 515 -6.88 12.51 -20.29
N ASP A 516 -7.34 11.80 -21.34
CA ASP A 516 -7.17 12.06 -22.78
C ASP A 516 -7.00 13.55 -23.18
N GLU A 517 -5.89 13.83 -23.87
CA GLU A 517 -5.50 15.16 -24.35
C GLU A 517 -6.48 15.76 -25.37
N THR A 518 -7.31 14.95 -26.05
CA THR A 518 -8.36 15.45 -26.96
C THR A 518 -9.52 16.15 -26.24
N GLY A 519 -9.51 16.16 -24.90
CA GLY A 519 -10.49 16.88 -24.07
C GLY A 519 -11.75 16.09 -23.75
N LYS A 520 -11.80 14.80 -24.09
CA LYS A 520 -12.81 13.86 -23.58
C LYS A 520 -12.32 13.32 -22.23
N ASP A 521 -12.88 13.81 -21.14
CA ASP A 521 -12.51 13.34 -19.81
C ASP A 521 -12.90 11.87 -19.60
N ASN A 522 -11.92 10.97 -19.78
CA ASN A 522 -12.06 9.52 -19.59
C ASN A 522 -12.01 9.11 -18.11
N PHE A 523 -12.08 10.05 -17.15
CA PHE A 523 -12.24 9.78 -15.71
C PHE A 523 -13.33 8.75 -15.41
N GLN A 524 -14.38 8.66 -16.24
CA GLN A 524 -15.44 7.64 -16.15
C GLN A 524 -14.96 6.18 -16.26
N TYR A 525 -13.76 5.94 -16.78
CA TYR A 525 -13.09 4.63 -16.84
C TYR A 525 -11.93 4.50 -15.83
N SER A 526 -11.55 5.59 -15.16
CA SER A 526 -10.48 5.57 -14.17
C SER A 526 -10.89 4.85 -12.88
N PRO A 527 -9.95 4.19 -12.16
CA PRO A 527 -10.25 3.55 -10.88
C PRO A 527 -10.71 4.57 -9.82
N TYR A 528 -10.25 5.81 -9.93
CA TYR A 528 -10.59 6.94 -9.06
C TYR A 528 -12.08 7.32 -9.13
N LEU A 529 -12.83 6.93 -10.16
CA LEU A 529 -14.29 7.08 -10.17
C LEU A 529 -14.96 6.34 -9.01
N SER A 530 -14.46 5.15 -8.66
CA SER A 530 -15.02 4.36 -7.55
C SER A 530 -14.83 5.07 -6.21
N ILE A 531 -13.65 5.68 -6.03
CA ILE A 531 -13.29 6.48 -4.85
C ILE A 531 -14.17 7.74 -4.78
N LYS A 532 -14.33 8.48 -5.90
CA LYS A 532 -15.23 9.64 -5.95
C LYS A 532 -16.66 9.27 -5.57
N LYS A 533 -17.17 8.13 -6.04
CA LYS A 533 -18.53 7.65 -5.68
C LYS A 533 -18.67 7.30 -4.21
N GLY A 534 -17.69 6.61 -3.61
CA GLY A 534 -17.70 6.25 -2.19
C GLY A 534 -17.69 7.47 -1.27
N PHE A 535 -16.80 8.43 -1.54
CA PHE A 535 -16.55 9.55 -0.63
C PHE A 535 -17.34 10.84 -0.96
N MET A 536 -18.23 10.84 -1.95
CA MET A 536 -19.00 12.02 -2.38
C MET A 536 -19.86 12.67 -1.27
N ASN A 537 -20.29 11.89 -0.28
CA ASN A 537 -21.11 12.36 0.86
C ASN A 537 -20.38 12.14 2.20
N PHE A 538 -19.05 12.01 2.19
CA PHE A 538 -18.26 11.75 3.39
C PHE A 538 -18.05 13.03 4.21
N GLU A 539 -18.26 12.95 5.53
CA GLU A 539 -18.35 14.15 6.37
C GLU A 539 -17.03 14.65 6.97
N LYS A 540 -15.95 13.86 6.85
CA LYS A 540 -14.60 14.22 7.31
C LYS A 540 -13.68 14.53 6.12
N PRO A 541 -12.57 15.26 6.30
CA PRO A 541 -11.54 15.41 5.26
C PRO A 541 -11.02 14.05 4.80
N VAL A 542 -11.03 13.83 3.48
CA VAL A 542 -10.36 12.69 2.85
C VAL A 542 -9.04 13.17 2.25
N LEU A 543 -7.94 12.47 2.47
CA LEU A 543 -6.67 12.73 1.80
C LEU A 543 -6.23 11.47 1.04
N PHE A 544 -5.55 11.65 -0.10
CA PHE A 544 -4.67 10.60 -0.59
C PHE A 544 -3.37 10.71 0.19
N THR A 545 -3.24 9.92 1.26
CA THR A 545 -2.08 9.96 2.16
C THR A 545 -0.81 9.42 1.49
N GLU A 546 -0.96 8.70 0.37
CA GLU A 546 0.03 8.42 -0.68
C GLU A 546 -0.66 8.39 -2.05
N PHE A 547 0.04 8.74 -3.12
CA PHE A 547 -0.32 8.44 -4.51
C PHE A 547 0.92 8.42 -5.43
N GLY A 548 0.78 7.86 -6.64
CA GLY A 548 1.79 7.92 -7.71
C GLY A 548 2.35 6.56 -8.14
N CYS A 549 1.52 5.75 -8.82
CA CYS A 549 1.88 4.43 -9.36
C CYS A 549 3.19 4.43 -10.15
N ASN A 550 4.07 3.45 -9.91
CA ASN A 550 5.36 3.32 -10.59
C ASN A 550 5.51 2.05 -11.46
N VAL A 551 4.42 1.41 -11.92
CA VAL A 551 4.47 0.23 -12.81
C VAL A 551 4.06 0.54 -14.25
N GLY A 552 4.47 -0.31 -15.20
CA GLY A 552 4.23 -0.16 -16.63
C GLY A 552 4.93 1.08 -17.20
N ALA A 553 4.16 1.96 -17.83
CA ALA A 553 4.68 3.21 -18.42
C ALA A 553 5.32 4.17 -17.40
N PHE A 554 5.18 3.90 -16.10
CA PHE A 554 5.69 4.72 -15.01
C PHE A 554 6.95 4.16 -14.32
N GLU A 555 7.55 3.08 -14.85
CA GLU A 555 8.68 2.38 -14.22
C GLU A 555 9.94 3.25 -14.03
N THR A 556 10.46 3.18 -12.80
CA THR A 556 11.57 3.87 -12.11
C THR A 556 12.99 3.31 -12.17
N GLU A 557 13.36 2.41 -13.09
CA GLU A 557 14.55 1.55 -12.91
C GLU A 557 15.91 2.19 -13.30
N CYS A 558 17.03 1.64 -12.77
CA CYS A 558 18.40 2.01 -13.16
C CYS A 558 18.63 1.79 -14.67
N PRO A 559 19.08 2.81 -15.45
CA PRO A 559 19.84 4.00 -15.03
C PRO A 559 19.00 5.28 -14.82
N TYR A 560 17.82 5.14 -14.25
CA TYR A 560 16.92 6.20 -13.76
C TYR A 560 16.54 7.24 -14.83
N LYS A 561 16.02 6.74 -15.95
CA LYS A 561 15.52 7.53 -17.09
C LYS A 561 14.00 7.43 -17.20
N GLY A 562 13.31 8.56 -17.38
CA GLY A 562 11.85 8.57 -17.51
C GLY A 562 11.13 8.32 -16.18
N GLY A 563 10.02 7.59 -16.24
CA GLY A 563 9.14 7.34 -15.10
C GLY A 563 7.84 8.14 -15.15
N ARG A 564 7.30 8.47 -13.97
CA ARG A 564 5.98 9.07 -13.75
C ARG A 564 5.86 10.48 -14.31
N THR A 565 4.88 10.67 -15.19
CA THR A 565 4.45 12.00 -15.67
C THR A 565 3.39 12.67 -14.78
N TRP A 566 2.90 11.96 -13.76
CA TRP A 566 1.90 12.40 -12.77
C TRP A 566 0.61 13.02 -13.38
N PRO A 567 -0.05 12.34 -14.35
CA PRO A 567 -1.18 12.90 -15.08
C PRO A 567 -2.47 13.01 -14.25
N ASP A 568 -2.54 12.23 -13.17
CA ASP A 568 -3.60 12.19 -12.16
C ASP A 568 -3.70 13.47 -11.33
N VAL A 569 -2.62 14.23 -11.13
CA VAL A 569 -2.61 15.52 -10.40
C VAL A 569 -3.68 16.50 -10.90
N LYS A 570 -3.94 16.52 -12.21
CA LYS A 570 -5.02 17.29 -12.87
C LYS A 570 -6.40 16.91 -12.31
N VAL A 571 -6.62 15.63 -12.10
CA VAL A 571 -7.88 15.03 -11.62
C VAL A 571 -7.98 15.13 -10.11
N ILE A 572 -6.88 14.91 -9.39
CA ILE A 572 -6.73 15.06 -7.93
C ILE A 572 -7.10 16.48 -7.49
N THR A 573 -6.60 17.52 -8.16
CA THR A 573 -6.89 18.92 -7.84
C THR A 573 -8.19 19.46 -8.43
N GLY A 574 -8.66 18.86 -9.54
CA GLY A 574 -9.95 19.16 -10.19
C GLY A 574 -11.08 18.26 -9.69
N THR A 575 -11.40 17.21 -10.46
CA THR A 575 -12.57 16.34 -10.28
C THR A 575 -12.64 15.63 -8.91
N LEU A 576 -11.51 15.31 -8.28
CA LEU A 576 -11.44 14.80 -6.91
C LEU A 576 -11.25 15.90 -5.86
N GLY A 577 -10.88 17.12 -6.26
CA GLY A 577 -10.86 18.30 -5.38
C GLY A 577 -12.25 18.65 -4.83
N GLU A 578 -13.32 18.09 -5.39
CA GLU A 578 -14.67 18.10 -4.83
C GLU A 578 -14.82 17.27 -3.54
N ILE A 579 -13.89 16.34 -3.24
CA ILE A 579 -13.94 15.46 -2.05
C ILE A 579 -12.62 15.39 -1.24
N LEU A 580 -11.47 15.63 -1.87
CA LEU A 580 -10.16 15.52 -1.24
C LEU A 580 -9.71 16.84 -0.59
N SER A 581 -9.07 16.75 0.57
CA SER A 581 -8.33 17.84 1.22
C SER A 581 -6.81 17.78 0.96
N GLY A 582 -6.36 16.86 0.10
CA GLY A 582 -4.97 16.75 -0.29
C GLY A 582 -4.60 15.43 -0.94
N ALA A 583 -3.40 15.41 -1.49
CA ALA A 583 -2.72 14.21 -2.00
C ALA A 583 -1.20 14.33 -1.77
N ILE A 584 -0.58 13.27 -1.26
CA ILE A 584 0.85 13.21 -0.93
C ILE A 584 1.57 12.30 -1.94
N ALA A 585 2.48 12.84 -2.74
CA ALA A 585 3.23 12.06 -3.72
C ALA A 585 4.26 11.15 -3.05
N PHE A 586 4.24 9.85 -3.36
CA PHE A 586 5.13 8.85 -2.77
C PHE A 586 6.24 8.42 -3.74
N GLU A 587 7.53 8.49 -3.43
CA GLU A 587 8.19 9.20 -2.32
C GLU A 587 9.35 10.07 -2.83
N PHE A 588 9.91 10.92 -1.97
CA PHE A 588 11.03 11.77 -2.34
C PHE A 588 12.30 10.94 -2.61
N SER A 589 12.66 10.09 -1.66
CA SER A 589 13.82 9.21 -1.65
C SER A 589 13.71 8.07 -2.67
N MET A 590 14.74 7.84 -3.47
CA MET A 590 14.89 6.58 -4.20
C MET A 590 15.40 5.50 -3.25
N GLU A 591 14.72 4.35 -3.27
CA GLU A 591 14.96 3.19 -2.42
C GLU A 591 14.69 1.92 -3.25
N GLU A 592 14.84 0.73 -2.64
CA GLU A 592 14.57 -0.60 -3.24
C GLU A 592 13.23 -0.73 -4.01
N ASN A 593 12.25 0.10 -3.65
CA ASN A 593 10.87 0.08 -4.16
C ASN A 593 10.69 0.83 -5.49
N GLN A 594 11.72 1.53 -5.97
CA GLN A 594 11.71 2.34 -7.20
C GLN A 594 10.66 3.47 -7.22
N TYR A 595 10.24 3.98 -6.07
CA TYR A 595 9.25 5.09 -5.94
C TYR A 595 9.87 6.49 -5.85
N GLY A 596 11.19 6.64 -5.99
CA GLY A 596 11.87 7.91 -5.74
C GLY A 596 11.64 9.02 -6.76
N MET A 597 11.77 10.26 -6.27
CA MET A 597 11.89 11.48 -7.08
C MET A 597 13.33 12.02 -7.11
N ALA A 598 14.16 11.63 -6.14
CA ALA A 598 15.57 12.01 -6.06
C ALA A 598 16.42 10.88 -5.46
N LEU A 599 17.66 10.75 -5.92
CA LEU A 599 18.68 9.93 -5.28
C LEU A 599 19.31 10.77 -4.14
N THR A 600 19.35 10.23 -2.93
CA THR A 600 19.99 10.87 -1.78
C THR A 600 21.52 10.86 -1.93
N PRO A 601 22.26 11.77 -1.26
CA PRO A 601 23.73 11.74 -1.23
C PRO A 601 24.28 10.35 -0.91
N GLY A 602 25.20 9.87 -1.74
CA GLY A 602 25.84 8.56 -1.63
C GLY A 602 24.93 7.36 -1.94
N PHE A 603 23.78 7.54 -2.60
CA PHE A 603 22.94 6.44 -3.08
C PHE A 603 23.61 5.65 -4.21
N LEU A 604 24.21 6.34 -5.19
CA LEU A 604 25.16 5.74 -6.16
C LEU A 604 26.61 6.06 -5.84
N SER A 605 27.54 5.26 -6.39
CA SER A 605 28.97 5.50 -6.28
C SER A 605 29.36 6.84 -6.92
N GLY A 606 30.18 7.64 -6.23
CA GLY A 606 30.63 8.97 -6.68
C GLY A 606 29.52 10.04 -6.78
N GLN A 607 28.37 9.83 -6.11
CA GLN A 607 27.22 10.75 -6.14
C GLN A 607 27.04 11.45 -4.79
N ASP A 608 27.97 12.33 -4.42
CA ASP A 608 28.03 12.97 -3.10
C ASP A 608 26.93 14.03 -2.85
N GLU A 609 26.18 14.41 -3.89
CA GLU A 609 25.16 15.46 -3.87
C GLU A 609 23.76 14.91 -4.19
N LEU A 610 22.71 15.64 -3.77
CA LEU A 610 21.32 15.30 -4.03
C LEU A 610 21.01 15.32 -5.55
N TYR A 611 20.54 14.20 -6.10
CA TYR A 611 20.25 14.09 -7.53
C TYR A 611 18.75 13.97 -7.83
N LEU A 612 18.17 14.99 -8.45
CA LEU A 612 16.76 15.01 -8.86
C LEU A 612 16.54 14.22 -10.16
N LEU A 613 15.44 13.46 -10.25
CA LEU A 613 15.08 12.62 -11.40
C LEU A 613 14.03 13.27 -12.31
N ASP A 614 13.77 12.68 -13.49
CA ASP A 614 12.66 13.09 -14.37
C ASP A 614 11.30 13.09 -13.62
N ASN A 615 11.10 12.11 -12.71
CA ASN A 615 9.98 12.04 -11.76
C ASN A 615 9.75 13.35 -10.98
N TYR A 616 10.80 14.02 -10.50
CA TYR A 616 10.73 15.28 -9.76
C TYR A 616 10.24 16.43 -10.66
N TYR A 617 10.85 16.57 -11.84
CA TYR A 617 10.54 17.66 -12.77
C TYR A 617 9.15 17.50 -13.39
N ALA A 618 8.70 16.26 -13.59
CA ALA A 618 7.33 15.96 -13.94
C ALA A 618 6.34 16.37 -12.85
N LEU A 619 6.56 16.01 -11.58
CA LEU A 619 5.66 16.42 -10.49
C LEU A 619 5.64 17.95 -10.33
N GLN A 620 6.80 18.61 -10.38
CA GLN A 620 6.93 20.07 -10.32
C GLN A 620 6.10 20.75 -11.41
N LYS A 621 6.17 20.25 -12.65
CA LYS A 621 5.38 20.74 -13.79
C LYS A 621 3.87 20.59 -13.54
N GLN A 622 3.41 19.52 -12.90
CA GLN A 622 1.99 19.32 -12.61
C GLN A 622 1.50 20.15 -11.42
N PHE A 623 2.27 20.19 -10.32
CA PHE A 623 1.98 21.01 -9.13
C PHE A 623 2.01 22.52 -9.44
N GLY A 624 2.87 22.97 -10.36
CA GLY A 624 2.87 24.35 -10.86
C GLY A 624 1.72 24.66 -11.84
N ARG A 625 1.23 23.67 -12.59
CA ARG A 625 0.16 23.84 -13.60
C ARG A 625 -1.25 23.78 -13.02
N TYR A 626 -1.49 22.90 -12.04
CA TYR A 626 -2.83 22.62 -11.53
C TYR A 626 -2.96 22.96 -10.05
N ASN A 627 -4.13 23.50 -9.67
CA ASN A 627 -4.44 23.83 -8.28
C ASN A 627 -5.95 23.70 -8.04
N VAL A 628 -6.34 23.54 -6.78
CA VAL A 628 -7.75 23.58 -6.39
C VAL A 628 -8.39 24.94 -6.69
N SER A 629 -9.70 24.94 -6.94
CA SER A 629 -10.43 26.18 -7.25
C SER A 629 -10.54 27.08 -6.03
N SER A 630 -10.14 28.35 -6.16
CA SER A 630 -10.35 29.38 -5.14
C SER A 630 -11.83 29.74 -4.91
N ALA A 631 -12.74 29.24 -5.76
CA ALA A 631 -14.19 29.25 -5.46
C ALA A 631 -14.58 28.39 -4.25
N TRP A 632 -13.64 27.62 -3.69
CA TRP A 632 -13.79 26.86 -2.45
C TRP A 632 -13.16 27.52 -1.22
N ASP A 633 -12.50 28.68 -1.36
CA ASP A 633 -12.02 29.48 -0.22
C ASP A 633 -13.22 29.98 0.61
N ALA A 634 -13.13 29.94 1.94
CA ALA A 634 -14.16 30.54 2.77
C ALA A 634 -13.97 32.07 2.81
N PRO A 635 -14.98 32.88 2.45
CA PRO A 635 -14.83 34.33 2.37
C PRO A 635 -14.65 34.94 3.76
N ILE A 636 -13.63 35.79 3.88
CA ILE A 636 -13.33 36.51 5.12
C ILE A 636 -14.43 37.56 5.37
N ALA A 637 -15.16 37.39 6.47
CA ALA A 637 -16.14 38.32 7.03
C ALA A 637 -17.38 38.65 6.16
N ALA A 638 -18.39 37.76 6.20
CA ALA A 638 -19.78 38.07 5.80
C ALA A 638 -20.81 37.72 6.90
N ALA A 639 -20.39 37.53 8.15
CA ALA A 639 -21.25 37.39 9.32
C ALA A 639 -20.54 37.92 10.57
N GLY A 640 -21.28 38.53 11.50
CA GLY A 640 -20.77 38.97 12.81
C GLY A 640 -20.62 37.83 13.84
N ALA A 641 -20.44 36.58 13.37
CA ALA A 641 -20.21 35.43 14.22
C ALA A 641 -18.71 35.32 14.55
N ALA A 642 -18.37 35.05 15.80
CA ALA A 642 -16.98 34.85 16.20
C ALA A 642 -16.48 33.44 15.86
N MET A 643 -15.16 33.24 15.85
CA MET A 643 -14.55 31.92 15.67
C MET A 643 -14.98 30.88 16.73
N SER A 644 -15.62 31.30 17.83
CA SER A 644 -16.24 30.42 18.83
C SER A 644 -17.28 29.46 18.24
N ASP A 645 -17.87 29.82 17.10
CA ASP A 645 -19.01 29.12 16.54
C ASP A 645 -18.50 28.05 15.57
N CYS A 646 -18.12 26.88 16.11
CA CYS A 646 -17.53 25.72 15.42
C CYS A 646 -18.40 25.10 14.30
N LEU A 647 -19.53 25.74 13.98
CA LEU A 647 -20.55 25.34 13.02
C LEU A 647 -20.67 26.35 11.85
N TRP A 648 -19.81 27.37 11.79
CA TRP A 648 -19.89 28.43 10.79
C TRP A 648 -19.61 27.91 9.36
N ARG A 649 -20.58 28.09 8.47
CA ARG A 649 -20.48 27.82 7.03
C ARG A 649 -20.91 29.07 6.25
N PRO A 650 -20.17 29.50 5.21
CA PRO A 650 -20.60 30.60 4.34
C PRO A 650 -21.90 30.25 3.61
N GLU A 651 -22.77 31.26 3.40
CA GLU A 651 -24.05 31.10 2.71
C GLU A 651 -23.91 30.87 1.19
N HIS A 652 -22.75 31.25 0.63
CA HIS A 652 -22.43 31.19 -0.80
C HIS A 652 -21.27 30.24 -1.15
N VAL A 653 -20.72 29.53 -0.16
CA VAL A 653 -20.11 28.22 -0.47
C VAL A 653 -21.27 27.30 -0.84
N GLY A 654 -21.19 26.67 -2.01
CA GLY A 654 -22.22 25.73 -2.47
C GLY A 654 -22.53 24.72 -1.37
N ALA A 655 -23.79 24.67 -0.94
CA ALA A 655 -24.15 23.95 0.27
C ALA A 655 -23.69 22.49 0.16
N LEU A 656 -22.91 22.03 1.16
CA LEU A 656 -22.76 20.60 1.42
C LEU A 656 -24.18 20.01 1.41
N SER A 657 -24.36 18.98 0.58
CA SER A 657 -25.67 18.40 0.21
C SER A 657 -26.45 17.89 1.41
N VAL A 658 -25.72 17.60 2.50
CA VAL A 658 -26.23 17.19 3.80
C VAL A 658 -25.75 18.20 4.86
N LYS A 659 -26.57 18.42 5.87
CA LYS A 659 -26.11 18.90 7.18
C LYS A 659 -25.08 17.90 7.72
N HIS A 660 -24.05 18.33 8.47
CA HIS A 660 -23.22 17.39 9.23
C HIS A 660 -24.08 16.57 10.20
N VAL A 661 -24.24 15.29 9.89
CA VAL A 661 -24.98 14.27 10.63
C VAL A 661 -23.95 13.18 10.97
N ALA A 662 -23.33 13.35 12.14
CA ALA A 662 -22.25 12.51 12.68
C ALA A 662 -22.28 11.08 12.12
N PRO A 663 -21.24 10.67 11.36
CA PRO A 663 -21.31 9.50 10.50
C PRO A 663 -21.65 8.24 11.29
N ARG A 664 -22.54 7.43 10.72
CA ARG A 664 -23.05 6.23 11.38
C ARG A 664 -22.08 5.08 11.16
N CYS A 665 -21.68 4.41 12.23
CA CYS A 665 -20.91 3.19 12.11
C CYS A 665 -21.66 2.14 11.25
N PRO A 666 -20.95 1.30 10.48
CA PRO A 666 -21.56 0.13 9.86
C PRO A 666 -22.12 -0.80 10.95
N SER A 667 -23.19 -1.53 10.63
CA SER A 667 -23.76 -2.51 11.58
C SER A 667 -22.77 -3.64 11.87
N GLN A 668 -22.86 -4.23 13.07
CA GLN A 668 -21.97 -5.34 13.43
C GLN A 668 -22.11 -6.53 12.48
N ASP A 669 -23.26 -6.74 11.83
CA ASP A 669 -23.42 -7.76 10.78
C ASP A 669 -22.59 -7.46 9.53
N LYS A 670 -22.48 -6.20 9.10
CA LYS A 670 -21.56 -5.80 8.02
C LYS A 670 -20.11 -6.01 8.44
N ALA A 671 -19.74 -5.59 9.66
CA ALA A 671 -18.39 -5.76 10.21
C ALA A 671 -18.00 -7.24 10.32
N ASN A 672 -18.92 -8.09 10.77
CA ASN A 672 -18.75 -9.55 10.79
C ASN A 672 -18.60 -10.12 9.39
N ASP A 673 -19.33 -9.59 8.40
CA ASP A 673 -19.26 -10.07 7.02
C ASP A 673 -17.96 -9.71 6.32
N LEU A 674 -17.52 -8.45 6.44
CA LEU A 674 -16.22 -7.99 5.95
C LEU A 674 -15.09 -8.87 6.52
N GLN A 675 -15.09 -9.07 7.83
CA GLN A 675 -14.11 -9.92 8.52
C GLN A 675 -14.12 -11.37 8.00
N ARG A 676 -15.29 -11.98 7.77
CA ARG A 676 -15.39 -13.32 7.15
C ARG A 676 -14.90 -13.34 5.71
N ARG A 677 -15.29 -12.36 4.88
CA ARG A 677 -14.86 -12.25 3.46
C ARG A 677 -13.35 -12.05 3.31
N ARG A 678 -12.73 -11.39 4.29
CA ARG A 678 -11.27 -11.16 4.36
C ARG A 678 -10.51 -12.25 5.13
N GLY A 679 -11.22 -13.25 5.66
CA GLY A 679 -10.63 -14.44 6.26
C GLY A 679 -9.89 -14.21 7.58
N VAL A 680 -10.33 -13.28 8.43
CA VAL A 680 -9.73 -13.09 9.76
C VAL A 680 -9.84 -14.37 10.59
N ASP A 681 -8.83 -14.69 11.40
CA ASP A 681 -8.81 -15.93 12.18
C ASP A 681 -9.73 -15.84 13.42
N LYS A 682 -9.93 -14.62 13.95
CA LYS A 682 -10.83 -14.31 15.08
C LYS A 682 -11.69 -13.10 14.72
N VAL A 683 -12.96 -13.34 14.35
CA VAL A 683 -13.94 -12.27 14.12
C VAL A 683 -14.22 -11.55 15.44
N VAL A 684 -13.96 -10.25 15.49
CA VAL A 684 -14.20 -9.40 16.65
C VAL A 684 -15.40 -8.49 16.47
N LYS A 685 -15.90 -8.01 17.61
CA LYS A 685 -16.85 -6.91 17.67
C LYS A 685 -16.15 -5.59 17.35
N TRP A 686 -16.71 -4.84 16.41
CA TRP A 686 -16.32 -3.47 16.08
C TRP A 686 -17.02 -2.45 17.01
N ASP A 687 -18.12 -2.85 17.65
CA ASP A 687 -18.81 -2.09 18.70
C ASP A 687 -18.21 -2.26 20.12
N ALA A 688 -17.09 -3.00 20.26
CA ALA A 688 -16.40 -3.23 21.53
C ALA A 688 -14.94 -2.77 21.43
N LEU A 689 -14.65 -1.55 21.88
CA LEU A 689 -13.29 -1.02 21.90
C LEU A 689 -12.51 -1.55 23.14
N PRO A 690 -11.19 -1.72 23.05
CA PRO A 690 -10.34 -1.96 24.23
C PRO A 690 -10.46 -0.85 25.29
N GLU A 691 -10.37 -1.21 26.56
CA GLU A 691 -10.23 -0.24 27.66
C GLU A 691 -8.89 0.53 27.56
N THR A 692 -8.84 1.74 28.10
CA THR A 692 -7.61 2.56 28.16
C THR A 692 -6.56 1.85 29.06
N PRO A 693 -5.36 1.52 28.57
CA PRO A 693 -4.38 0.74 29.31
C PRO A 693 -3.98 1.36 30.65
N THR A 694 -4.31 0.69 31.74
CA THR A 694 -4.00 1.14 33.11
C THR A 694 -2.59 0.71 33.51
N ALA A 695 -1.62 1.58 33.26
CA ALA A 695 -0.25 1.46 33.79
C ALA A 695 0.19 2.77 34.46
N PRO A 696 1.14 2.73 35.39
CA PRO A 696 1.68 3.93 36.03
C PRO A 696 2.45 4.80 35.02
N LEU A 697 1.77 5.84 34.50
CA LEU A 697 2.38 6.88 33.65
C LEU A 697 3.51 7.67 34.36
N SER A 698 3.65 7.50 35.68
CA SER A 698 4.76 8.01 36.50
C SER A 698 6.11 7.42 36.13
N ASP A 699 6.14 6.15 35.69
CA ASP A 699 7.38 5.39 35.54
C ASP A 699 8.19 5.83 34.31
N VAL A 700 7.60 6.72 33.49
CA VAL A 700 8.21 7.39 32.34
C VAL A 700 8.57 8.85 32.69
N ASN A 701 9.09 9.09 33.91
CA ASN A 701 9.69 10.35 34.38
C ASN A 701 8.84 11.62 34.10
N GLY A 702 7.51 11.54 34.22
CA GLY A 702 6.60 12.67 33.93
C GLY A 702 6.61 13.13 32.46
N GLN A 703 7.29 12.42 31.56
CA GLN A 703 7.43 12.82 30.16
C GLN A 703 6.07 12.84 29.44
N ALA A 704 5.14 11.95 29.82
CA ALA A 704 3.76 11.92 29.31
C ALA A 704 2.79 12.92 29.98
N GLU A 705 3.23 13.75 30.94
CA GLU A 705 2.41 14.83 31.50
C GLU A 705 2.16 15.95 30.48
N CYS A 706 1.20 16.83 30.74
CA CYS A 706 0.94 17.98 29.88
C CYS A 706 2.17 18.93 29.79
N PRO A 707 2.37 19.63 28.65
CA PRO A 707 3.43 20.61 28.52
C PRO A 707 3.27 21.78 29.50
N ALA A 708 4.40 22.32 29.96
CA ALA A 708 4.47 23.50 30.82
C ALA A 708 4.52 24.84 30.05
N HIS A 709 4.51 24.81 28.71
CA HIS A 709 4.52 26.00 27.87
C HIS A 709 3.10 26.54 27.63
N LYS A 710 2.95 27.87 27.49
CA LYS A 710 1.65 28.48 27.19
C LYS A 710 1.43 28.59 25.69
N LEU A 711 0.23 28.22 25.23
CA LEU A 711 -0.17 28.35 23.83
C LEU A 711 -0.15 29.78 23.30
N SER A 712 0.08 29.89 21.99
CA SER A 712 -0.19 31.10 21.22
C SER A 712 -1.69 31.47 21.34
N PRO A 713 -2.06 32.76 21.24
CA PRO A 713 -3.46 33.17 21.30
C PRO A 713 -4.33 32.52 20.20
N SER A 714 -3.74 32.26 19.03
CA SER A 714 -4.40 31.56 17.92
C SER A 714 -4.69 30.09 18.27
N ALA A 715 -3.68 29.34 18.73
CA ALA A 715 -3.81 27.93 19.08
C ALA A 715 -4.79 27.69 20.25
N ARG A 716 -4.84 28.59 21.25
CA ARG A 716 -5.87 28.52 22.31
C ARG A 716 -7.27 28.75 21.75
N LYS A 717 -7.43 29.70 20.84
CA LYS A 717 -8.73 30.03 20.22
C LYS A 717 -9.26 28.91 19.32
N GLU A 718 -8.37 28.19 18.66
CA GLU A 718 -8.63 26.95 17.91
C GLU A 718 -9.01 25.79 18.84
N GLY A 719 -8.25 25.57 19.93
CA GLY A 719 -8.55 24.53 20.92
C GLY A 719 -9.98 24.63 21.45
N CYS A 720 -10.45 25.85 21.74
CA CYS A 720 -11.80 26.11 22.22
C CYS A 720 -12.93 25.95 21.17
N CYS A 721 -12.60 25.59 19.93
CA CYS A 721 -13.60 25.13 18.94
C CYS A 721 -13.85 23.62 19.02
N HIS A 722 -12.97 22.86 19.67
CA HIS A 722 -13.01 21.39 19.73
C HIS A 722 -13.03 20.84 21.16
N MET A 723 -12.58 21.62 22.13
CA MET A 723 -12.65 21.36 23.56
C MET A 723 -13.67 22.32 24.20
N ASP A 724 -14.42 21.86 25.19
CA ASP A 724 -15.42 22.64 25.92
C ASP A 724 -14.75 23.63 26.90
N CYS A 725 -14.09 24.67 26.36
CA CYS A 725 -13.43 25.74 27.11
C CYS A 725 -14.45 26.59 27.89
N LYS A 726 -14.87 26.10 29.05
CA LYS A 726 -15.77 26.84 29.96
C LYS A 726 -15.06 27.81 30.90
N HIS A 727 -13.72 27.87 30.85
CA HIS A 727 -12.84 28.74 31.65
C HIS A 727 -11.77 29.38 30.75
#